data_AF-A0A3M2LWM5-F1
#
_entry.id   AF-A0A3M2LWM5-F1
#
_cell.length_a   1.000
_cell.length_b   1.000
_cell.length_c   1.000
_cell.angle_alpha   90.00
_cell.angle_beta   90.00
_cell.angle_gamma   90.00
#
_symmetry.space_group_name_H-M   'P 1'
#
loop_
_entity.id
_entity.type
_entity.pdbx_description
1 polymer ?
#
loop_
_entity_poly.entity_id
_entity_poly.type
_entity_poly.pdbx_seq_one_letter_code
_entity_poly.pdbx_strand_id
1 'polypeptide(L)'
;MTGPTVTPSLDGHAGEARRHRERRRGELLELLTRRGLELPRSQRLTWISDMQQGDGGKGAMTDRLAPSHQIVVRVQGGDNAGHTTVFRDAEGSDVVLKGHLLPSGLRHDRTVGVIANGVLLNPGTLAAEITDLARRGVDCSGRLLLSDRAHLVLPLHLLADARQEDGLRKDGRAIGTTQRGIGPANVCRTNRSGVRVRDLDDMAVVEGRIRQSAALLGLPDEHVPESLAWLEEHRHFLQRHSVDSVRLLNAAADAGYSILFEGAQGPLIDLDHGIYPYVTTSATAIHSVASGTGLDLTRIHHRVGVLKCYQTMVGNGAFVTEDTGELGARLRERGQETGTTTGRPRRCGWLDLPHARWAAELNGNTSVALTKLDVLDGFDLIGVCVGYERDGRRYLPFEPDHAYLAGCAPMYAYLPGWRTSTRAVRRYADLPAEARALADFVSRYLDLPVSGIGTGPRDTDLLTVPLGELDHLMRPAPPRVPAPRAGHRKPPRVTVFCGAAPGVRPNHRALAADLGRACAERGVGIVYGAGGVGMMGALSDAALGHGGEVIGVIPEPLKRREFCRPDLADLRVVPTMHQRKMLMHELGDAFIALPGGYGTLEELLEMITWAQLGLHEKPVILLDDTGHFQPLIDLFDHAHAEGFVADQDRSLVVRARTAEEALHLAHPSQARR
;
A
#
# COMPACT_ATOMS: atom_id res chain seq x y z
N MET A 1 -14.44 -11.97 64.34
CA MET A 1 -13.57 -11.00 63.65
C MET A 1 -13.35 -11.50 62.24
N THR A 2 -14.17 -11.05 61.30
CA THR A 2 -14.02 -11.34 59.87
C THR A 2 -13.81 -9.99 59.20
N GLY A 3 -12.55 -9.69 58.86
CA GLY A 3 -12.16 -8.44 58.22
C GLY A 3 -12.75 -8.32 56.81
N PRO A 4 -12.92 -7.09 56.29
CA PRO A 4 -13.50 -6.88 54.98
C PRO A 4 -12.51 -7.29 53.88
N THR A 5 -12.95 -8.16 52.98
CA THR A 5 -12.25 -8.50 51.74
C THR A 5 -12.26 -7.29 50.83
N VAL A 6 -11.09 -6.65 50.67
CA VAL A 6 -10.86 -5.59 49.68
C VAL A 6 -10.73 -6.26 48.32
N THR A 7 -11.76 -6.16 47.47
CA THR A 7 -11.63 -6.41 46.04
C THR A 7 -10.82 -5.29 45.39
N PRO A 8 -9.70 -5.56 44.70
CA PRO A 8 -8.94 -4.53 44.01
C PRO A 8 -9.76 -3.95 42.84
N SER A 9 -9.70 -2.64 42.64
CA SER A 9 -10.47 -1.97 41.59
C SER A 9 -9.92 -2.34 40.20
N LEU A 10 -10.83 -2.73 39.29
CA LEU A 10 -10.53 -3.07 37.90
C LEU A 10 -9.79 -1.93 37.16
N ASP A 11 -10.04 -0.68 37.55
CA ASP A 11 -9.44 0.52 36.95
C ASP A 11 -7.93 0.65 37.23
N GLY A 12 -7.47 0.20 38.40
CA GLY A 12 -6.05 0.23 38.77
C GLY A 12 -5.22 -0.71 37.89
N HIS A 13 -5.73 -1.92 37.65
CA HIS A 13 -5.10 -2.92 36.80
C HIS A 13 -5.12 -2.52 35.32
N ALA A 14 -6.20 -1.88 34.84
CA ALA A 14 -6.27 -1.36 33.48
C ALA A 14 -5.23 -0.26 33.22
N GLY A 15 -5.02 0.65 34.18
CA GLY A 15 -4.02 1.71 34.11
C GLY A 15 -2.58 1.19 34.10
N GLU A 16 -2.28 0.17 34.91
CA GLU A 16 -0.96 -0.45 34.97
C GLU A 16 -0.64 -1.28 33.71
N ALA A 17 -1.61 -2.04 33.21
CA ALA A 17 -1.48 -2.76 31.94
C ALA A 17 -1.27 -1.81 30.75
N ARG A 18 -1.93 -0.64 30.76
CA ARG A 18 -1.72 0.41 29.75
C ARG A 18 -0.30 0.97 29.79
N ARG A 19 0.21 1.35 30.97
CA ARG A 19 1.59 1.85 31.13
C ARG A 19 2.64 0.83 30.70
N HIS A 20 2.44 -0.44 31.05
CA HIS A 20 3.35 -1.51 30.62
C HIS A 20 3.32 -1.73 29.10
N ARG A 21 2.15 -1.65 28.45
CA ARG A 21 2.02 -1.69 26.98
C ARG A 21 2.74 -0.50 26.31
N GLU A 22 2.54 0.70 26.83
CA GLU A 22 3.19 1.92 26.32
C GLU A 22 4.71 1.85 26.45
N ARG A 23 5.23 1.35 27.58
CA ARG A 23 6.67 1.13 27.78
C ARG A 23 7.25 0.14 26.76
N ARG A 24 6.62 -1.04 26.59
CA ARG A 24 7.06 -2.03 25.61
C ARG A 24 7.00 -1.50 24.18
N ARG A 25 5.99 -0.69 23.86
CA ARG A 25 5.90 0.00 22.56
C ARG A 25 7.08 0.95 22.37
N GLY A 26 7.43 1.73 23.40
CA GLY A 26 8.62 2.60 23.40
C GLY A 26 9.90 1.84 23.09
N GLU A 27 10.16 0.74 23.81
CA GLU A 27 11.35 -0.11 23.63
C GLU A 27 11.46 -0.68 22.19
N LEU A 28 10.32 -1.05 21.58
CA LEU A 28 10.26 -1.52 20.19
C LEU A 28 10.55 -0.41 19.18
N LEU A 29 10.04 0.80 19.41
CA LEU A 29 10.28 1.94 18.51
C LEU A 29 11.72 2.47 18.63
N GLU A 30 12.31 2.44 19.83
CA GLU A 30 13.72 2.75 20.04
C GLU A 30 14.65 1.85 19.23
N LEU A 31 14.26 0.60 18.96
CA LEU A 31 15.02 -0.26 18.05
C LEU A 31 15.11 0.35 16.65
N LEU A 32 13.99 0.85 16.11
CA LEU A 32 13.93 1.47 14.78
C LEU A 32 14.77 2.75 14.73
N THR A 33 14.68 3.59 15.77
CA THR A 33 15.51 4.79 15.88
C THR A 33 16.99 4.45 15.99
N ARG A 34 17.38 3.43 16.77
CA ARG A 34 18.76 2.92 16.82
C ARG A 34 19.25 2.36 15.49
N ARG A 35 18.34 1.91 14.61
CA ARG A 35 18.67 1.52 13.23
C ARG A 35 18.65 2.69 12.24
N GLY A 36 18.62 3.93 12.72
CA GLY A 36 18.75 5.14 11.91
C GLY A 36 17.45 5.67 11.33
N LEU A 37 16.29 5.12 11.71
CA LEU A 37 15.01 5.66 11.24
C LEU A 37 14.61 6.92 12.03
N GLU A 38 14.37 7.99 11.28
CA GLU A 38 13.73 9.20 11.79
C GLU A 38 12.27 8.95 12.18
N LEU A 39 11.67 9.90 12.93
CA LEU A 39 10.25 9.85 13.24
C LEU A 39 9.39 9.92 11.96
N PRO A 40 8.22 9.26 11.95
CA PRO A 40 7.43 9.16 10.73
C PRO A 40 6.92 10.50 10.22
N ARG A 41 7.03 10.72 8.91
CA ARG A 41 6.61 11.96 8.21
C ARG A 41 5.23 11.83 7.56
N SER A 42 4.89 10.66 7.02
CA SER A 42 3.55 10.34 6.49
C SER A 42 3.36 8.83 6.51
N GLN A 43 2.25 8.34 7.03
CA GLN A 43 1.99 6.91 7.02
C GLN A 43 1.54 6.46 5.63
N ARG A 44 2.26 5.47 5.09
CA ARG A 44 1.93 4.78 3.84
C ARG A 44 2.14 3.28 4.08
N LEU A 45 1.06 2.51 4.05
CA LEU A 45 1.09 1.06 4.16
C LEU A 45 0.75 0.50 2.78
N THR A 46 1.77 -0.07 2.12
CA THR A 46 1.73 -0.39 0.70
C THR A 46 2.03 -1.86 0.48
N TRP A 47 1.19 -2.56 -0.28
CA TRP A 47 1.41 -3.92 -0.75
C TRP A 47 1.82 -3.93 -2.22
N ILE A 48 2.88 -4.67 -2.53
CA ILE A 48 3.33 -4.94 -3.90
C ILE A 48 3.06 -6.41 -4.22
N SER A 49 2.08 -6.66 -5.09
CA SER A 49 1.78 -8.00 -5.61
C SER A 49 2.24 -8.16 -7.05
N ASP A 50 2.39 -9.41 -7.44
CA ASP A 50 2.44 -9.80 -8.85
C ASP A 50 1.00 -9.94 -9.35
N MET A 51 0.79 -9.71 -10.64
CA MET A 51 -0.50 -9.97 -11.28
C MET A 51 -0.46 -11.18 -12.22
N GLN A 52 0.63 -11.97 -12.13
CA GLN A 52 0.89 -13.13 -12.96
C GLN A 52 1.31 -14.35 -12.10
N GLN A 53 2.16 -15.23 -12.64
CA GLN A 53 2.71 -16.41 -11.95
C GLN A 53 4.08 -16.13 -11.32
N GLY A 54 4.38 -14.87 -11.02
CA GLY A 54 5.69 -14.42 -10.58
C GLY A 54 6.47 -13.73 -11.70
N ASP A 55 7.65 -13.21 -11.34
CA ASP A 55 8.56 -12.54 -12.27
C ASP A 55 7.98 -11.29 -12.99
N GLY A 56 6.95 -10.65 -12.43
CA GLY A 56 6.41 -9.38 -12.92
C GLY A 56 7.35 -8.18 -12.70
N GLY A 57 8.44 -8.33 -11.92
CA GLY A 57 9.36 -7.23 -11.59
C GLY A 57 9.09 -6.55 -10.24
N LYS A 58 8.43 -7.25 -9.30
CA LYS A 58 8.14 -6.76 -7.95
C LYS A 58 9.37 -6.27 -7.18
N GLY A 59 10.51 -6.95 -7.32
CA GLY A 59 11.76 -6.55 -6.66
C GLY A 59 12.21 -5.16 -7.10
N ALA A 60 12.21 -4.89 -8.42
CA ALA A 60 12.52 -3.57 -8.97
C ALA A 60 11.49 -2.50 -8.55
N MET A 61 10.20 -2.85 -8.49
CA MET A 61 9.17 -1.93 -7.98
C MET A 61 9.37 -1.62 -6.49
N THR A 62 9.66 -2.65 -5.69
CA THR A 62 9.90 -2.51 -4.25
C THR A 62 11.11 -1.62 -3.99
N ASP A 63 12.20 -1.90 -4.70
CA ASP A 63 13.42 -1.12 -4.68
C ASP A 63 13.14 0.36 -5.00
N ARG A 64 12.36 0.62 -6.05
CA ARG A 64 12.01 1.99 -6.45
C ARG A 64 11.12 2.72 -5.45
N LEU A 65 10.24 2.01 -4.75
CA LEU A 65 9.37 2.59 -3.73
C LEU A 65 10.04 2.68 -2.36
N ALA A 66 11.13 1.95 -2.12
CA ALA A 66 11.82 1.91 -0.85
C ALA A 66 12.26 3.30 -0.34
N PRO A 67 12.79 4.24 -1.15
CA PRO A 67 13.11 5.59 -0.67
C PRO A 67 11.92 6.38 -0.10
N SER A 68 10.69 6.00 -0.45
CA SER A 68 9.45 6.62 0.05
C SER A 68 8.85 5.88 1.27
N HIS A 69 9.47 4.78 1.70
CA HIS A 69 9.07 3.96 2.83
C HIS A 69 10.22 3.84 3.84
N GLN A 70 9.89 3.72 5.12
CA GLN A 70 10.92 3.58 6.17
C GLN A 70 11.23 2.12 6.46
N ILE A 71 10.26 1.24 6.24
CA ILE A 71 10.35 -0.19 6.50
C ILE A 71 9.95 -0.95 5.24
N VAL A 72 10.76 -1.94 4.83
CA VAL A 72 10.42 -2.89 3.78
C VAL A 72 10.36 -4.28 4.38
N VAL A 73 9.25 -4.99 4.12
CA VAL A 73 8.93 -6.25 4.77
C VAL A 73 8.77 -7.35 3.71
N ARG A 74 9.59 -8.39 3.79
CA ARG A 74 9.35 -9.64 3.07
C ARG A 74 8.38 -10.49 3.89
N VAL A 75 7.18 -10.75 3.36
CA VAL A 75 6.09 -11.30 4.18
C VAL A 75 6.01 -12.83 4.18
N GLN A 76 6.44 -13.49 3.10
CA GLN A 76 6.21 -14.91 2.81
C GLN A 76 7.23 -15.52 1.84
N GLY A 77 7.07 -16.79 1.49
CA GLY A 77 7.98 -17.53 0.59
C GLY A 77 9.33 -17.86 1.23
N GLY A 78 10.35 -18.21 0.44
CA GLY A 78 11.71 -18.45 0.92
C GLY A 78 12.75 -17.97 -0.10
N ASP A 79 13.88 -18.68 -0.20
CA ASP A 79 14.91 -18.44 -1.21
C ASP A 79 14.59 -19.07 -2.59
N ASN A 80 13.34 -19.53 -2.77
CA ASN A 80 12.77 -19.91 -4.05
C ASN A 80 12.23 -18.73 -4.86
N ALA A 81 12.06 -17.56 -4.23
CA ALA A 81 11.80 -16.32 -4.94
C ALA A 81 13.13 -15.69 -5.36
N GLY A 82 13.20 -15.17 -6.57
CA GLY A 82 14.35 -14.40 -7.03
C GLY A 82 13.91 -13.01 -7.48
N HIS A 83 14.61 -11.99 -7.01
CA HIS A 83 14.39 -10.60 -7.35
C HIS A 83 15.66 -10.04 -7.98
N THR A 84 15.49 -9.43 -9.15
CA THR A 84 16.57 -8.72 -9.81
C THR A 84 16.32 -7.22 -9.69
N THR A 85 17.29 -6.49 -9.19
CA THR A 85 17.33 -5.02 -9.26
C THR A 85 18.54 -4.60 -10.07
N VAL A 86 18.39 -3.55 -10.86
CA VAL A 86 19.47 -2.97 -11.66
C VAL A 86 19.55 -1.49 -11.32
N PHE A 87 20.72 -1.02 -10.92
CA PHE A 87 20.91 0.39 -10.55
C PHE A 87 22.31 0.84 -10.98
N ARG A 88 22.60 2.14 -10.88
CA ARG A 88 23.95 2.66 -11.10
C ARG A 88 24.72 2.77 -9.80
N ASP A 89 25.96 2.28 -9.78
CA ASP A 89 26.89 2.53 -8.68
C ASP A 89 27.40 3.99 -8.67
N ALA A 90 28.28 4.30 -7.71
CA ALA A 90 28.86 5.63 -7.56
C ALA A 90 29.71 6.03 -8.77
N GLU A 91 30.26 5.05 -9.47
CA GLU A 91 31.08 5.17 -10.68
C GLU A 91 30.21 5.30 -11.96
N GLY A 92 28.88 5.15 -11.84
CA GLY A 92 27.92 5.30 -12.94
C GLY A 92 27.72 4.05 -13.80
N SER A 93 28.25 2.90 -13.39
CA SER A 93 28.11 1.61 -14.08
C SER A 93 26.85 0.88 -13.65
N ASP A 94 26.22 0.13 -14.57
CA ASP A 94 25.04 -0.67 -14.25
C ASP A 94 25.44 -1.89 -13.41
N VAL A 95 24.90 -1.97 -12.18
CA VAL A 95 25.05 -3.09 -11.27
C VAL A 95 23.77 -3.90 -11.25
N VAL A 96 23.89 -5.21 -11.46
CA VAL A 96 22.80 -6.17 -11.35
C VAL A 96 22.91 -6.89 -10.01
N LEU A 97 21.91 -6.71 -9.14
CA LEU A 97 21.78 -7.42 -7.87
C LEU A 97 20.70 -8.50 -8.01
N LYS A 98 21.04 -9.74 -7.65
CA LYS A 98 20.10 -10.87 -7.63
C LYS A 98 19.91 -11.31 -6.18
N GLY A 99 18.79 -10.91 -5.58
CA GLY A 99 18.42 -11.29 -4.22
C GLY A 99 17.32 -12.36 -4.20
N HIS A 100 17.15 -12.98 -3.05
CA HIS A 100 16.15 -14.02 -2.79
C HIS A 100 15.46 -13.79 -1.46
N LEU A 101 16.20 -13.63 -0.35
CA LEU A 101 15.63 -13.46 0.99
C LEU A 101 15.70 -12.02 1.47
N LEU A 102 16.80 -11.32 1.14
CA LEU A 102 16.93 -9.91 1.48
C LEU A 102 15.80 -9.09 0.85
N PRO A 103 15.07 -8.28 1.64
CA PRO A 103 14.11 -7.33 1.08
C PRO A 103 14.78 -6.41 0.07
N SER A 104 14.19 -6.24 -1.12
CA SER A 104 14.85 -5.57 -2.26
C SER A 104 15.23 -4.12 -1.94
N GLY A 105 14.43 -3.42 -1.12
CA GLY A 105 14.68 -2.04 -0.72
C GLY A 105 15.84 -1.83 0.27
N LEU A 106 16.46 -2.90 0.76
CA LEU A 106 17.47 -2.79 1.81
C LEU A 106 18.80 -2.17 1.32
N ARG A 107 18.97 -2.02 0.01
CA ARG A 107 20.10 -1.29 -0.55
C ARG A 107 20.10 0.20 -0.20
N HIS A 108 18.95 0.76 0.19
CA HIS A 108 18.81 2.17 0.53
C HIS A 108 19.10 2.41 2.02
N ASP A 109 20.06 3.29 2.33
CA ASP A 109 20.56 3.53 3.69
C ASP A 109 19.50 3.95 4.72
N ARG A 110 18.40 4.56 4.26
CA ARG A 110 17.30 5.05 5.11
C ARG A 110 16.16 4.05 5.29
N THR A 111 16.37 2.80 4.90
CA THR A 111 15.36 1.74 4.94
C THR A 111 15.77 0.64 5.91
N VAL A 112 14.84 0.22 6.78
CA VAL A 112 14.97 -0.98 7.60
C VAL A 112 14.26 -2.15 6.91
N GLY A 113 14.94 -3.28 6.82
CA GLY A 113 14.42 -4.52 6.25
C GLY A 113 13.92 -5.45 7.33
N VAL A 114 12.74 -6.03 7.12
CA VAL A 114 12.16 -7.03 8.02
C VAL A 114 11.86 -8.29 7.23
N ILE A 115 12.41 -9.42 7.67
CA ILE A 115 11.98 -10.74 7.22
C ILE A 115 10.93 -11.24 8.22
N ALA A 116 9.67 -11.29 7.79
CA ALA A 116 8.55 -11.57 8.66
C ALA A 116 8.35 -13.07 8.91
N ASN A 117 7.42 -13.42 9.82
CA ASN A 117 7.23 -14.80 10.25
C ASN A 117 6.60 -15.72 9.21
N GLY A 118 6.06 -15.18 8.12
CA GLY A 118 5.56 -15.98 7.01
C GLY A 118 6.67 -16.55 6.12
N VAL A 119 7.90 -16.05 6.24
CA VAL A 119 9.07 -16.48 5.46
C VAL A 119 9.64 -17.81 5.99
N LEU A 120 9.96 -18.70 5.07
CA LEU A 120 10.83 -19.86 5.29
C LEU A 120 12.28 -19.43 5.07
N LEU A 121 13.00 -19.23 6.16
CA LEU A 121 14.31 -18.61 6.18
C LEU A 121 15.41 -19.67 5.97
N ASN A 122 16.22 -19.51 4.93
CA ASN A 122 17.47 -20.24 4.77
C ASN A 122 18.65 -19.37 5.28
N PRO A 123 19.19 -19.66 6.49
CA PRO A 123 20.31 -18.91 7.06
C PRO A 123 21.53 -18.74 6.14
N GLY A 124 21.93 -19.81 5.44
CA GLY A 124 23.09 -19.78 4.55
C GLY A 124 22.89 -18.86 3.36
N THR A 125 21.72 -18.93 2.70
CA THR A 125 21.38 -18.03 1.59
C THR A 125 21.35 -16.57 2.07
N LEU A 126 20.72 -16.30 3.21
CA LEU A 126 20.65 -14.93 3.74
C LEU A 126 22.04 -14.36 4.07
N ALA A 127 22.91 -15.14 4.71
CA ALA A 127 24.27 -14.72 5.05
C ALA A 127 25.11 -14.43 3.79
N ALA A 128 24.97 -15.26 2.75
CA ALA A 128 25.62 -15.04 1.46
C ALA A 128 25.15 -13.75 0.79
N GLU A 129 23.84 -13.46 0.82
CA GLU A 129 23.28 -12.22 0.24
C GLU A 129 23.74 -10.96 0.94
N ILE A 130 23.82 -10.98 2.28
CA ILE A 130 24.36 -9.85 3.06
C ILE A 130 25.82 -9.62 2.69
N THR A 131 26.59 -10.70 2.56
CA THR A 131 28.02 -10.63 2.20
C THR A 131 28.20 -10.09 0.78
N ASP A 132 27.39 -10.52 -0.20
CA ASP A 132 27.44 -10.01 -1.57
C ASP A 132 27.09 -8.51 -1.62
N LEU A 133 26.05 -8.10 -0.89
CA LEU A 133 25.66 -6.69 -0.83
C LEU A 133 26.74 -5.81 -0.17
N ALA A 134 27.36 -6.29 0.90
CA ALA A 134 28.46 -5.60 1.58
C ALA A 134 29.71 -5.45 0.67
N ARG A 135 30.05 -6.49 -0.11
CA ARG A 135 31.15 -6.41 -1.10
C ARG A 135 30.92 -5.35 -2.18
N ARG A 136 29.66 -4.97 -2.41
CA ARG A 136 29.24 -3.92 -3.35
C ARG A 136 29.07 -2.55 -2.68
N GLY A 137 29.60 -2.38 -1.47
CA GLY A 137 29.63 -1.10 -0.76
C GLY A 137 28.38 -0.77 0.04
N VAL A 138 27.44 -1.71 0.20
CA VAL A 138 26.19 -1.48 0.93
C VAL A 138 26.11 -2.37 2.17
N ASP A 139 26.39 -1.78 3.34
CA ASP A 139 26.18 -2.47 4.62
C ASP A 139 24.72 -2.34 5.08
N CYS A 140 24.05 -3.49 5.16
CA CYS A 140 22.68 -3.61 5.64
C CYS A 140 22.54 -4.35 6.97
N SER A 141 23.65 -4.87 7.54
CA SER A 141 23.61 -5.69 8.75
C SER A 141 23.01 -4.93 9.95
N GLY A 142 23.28 -3.63 10.02
CA GLY A 142 22.70 -2.71 10.99
C GLY A 142 21.20 -2.41 10.77
N ARG A 143 20.60 -2.80 9.65
CA ARG A 143 19.23 -2.43 9.25
C ARG A 143 18.34 -3.63 8.93
N LEU A 144 18.84 -4.86 9.08
CA LEU A 144 18.07 -6.08 8.89
C LEU A 144 17.54 -6.61 10.22
N LEU A 145 16.24 -6.95 10.24
CA LEU A 145 15.56 -7.57 11.37
C LEU A 145 14.89 -8.87 10.91
N LEU A 146 15.03 -9.92 11.73
CA LEU A 146 14.49 -11.25 11.46
C LEU A 146 13.40 -11.58 12.48
N SER A 147 12.26 -12.05 12.00
CA SER A 147 11.24 -12.55 12.91
C SER A 147 11.75 -13.75 13.71
N ASP A 148 11.60 -13.69 15.03
CA ASP A 148 11.86 -14.83 15.91
C ASP A 148 10.89 -16.01 15.65
N ARG A 149 9.78 -15.77 14.95
CA ARG A 149 8.80 -16.80 14.56
C ARG A 149 9.03 -17.40 13.18
N ALA A 150 9.97 -16.87 12.39
CA ALA A 150 10.28 -17.42 11.07
C ALA A 150 10.77 -18.87 11.20
N HIS A 151 10.27 -19.75 10.33
CA HIS A 151 10.70 -21.15 10.28
C HIS A 151 11.98 -21.27 9.45
N LEU A 152 12.82 -22.24 9.80
CA LEU A 152 14.10 -22.45 9.16
C LEU A 152 14.03 -23.51 8.07
N VAL A 153 14.68 -23.23 6.95
CA VAL A 153 15.00 -24.21 5.91
C VAL A 153 16.35 -24.83 6.27
N LEU A 154 16.37 -26.17 6.39
CA LEU A 154 17.52 -26.95 6.83
C LEU A 154 18.00 -27.87 5.70
N PRO A 155 19.25 -28.36 5.72
CA PRO A 155 19.78 -29.29 4.71
C PRO A 155 18.86 -30.49 4.45
N LEU A 156 18.26 -31.07 5.49
CA LEU A 156 17.30 -32.19 5.35
C LEU A 156 16.08 -31.84 4.48
N HIS A 157 15.63 -30.58 4.48
CA HIS A 157 14.52 -30.12 3.65
C HIS A 157 14.90 -30.08 2.17
N LEU A 158 16.13 -29.65 1.85
CA LEU A 158 16.63 -29.65 0.48
C LEU A 158 16.75 -31.08 -0.06
N LEU A 159 17.26 -32.00 0.76
CA LEU A 159 17.36 -33.42 0.43
C LEU A 159 15.98 -34.04 0.16
N ALA A 160 14.99 -33.77 1.02
CA ALA A 160 13.63 -34.25 0.84
C ALA A 160 12.98 -33.72 -0.45
N ASP A 161 13.16 -32.43 -0.77
CA ASP A 161 12.62 -31.78 -1.96
C ASP A 161 13.20 -32.41 -3.23
N ALA A 162 14.53 -32.58 -3.27
CA ALA A 162 15.21 -33.25 -4.38
C ALA A 162 14.71 -34.69 -4.59
N ARG A 163 14.62 -35.49 -3.52
CA ARG A 163 14.13 -36.89 -3.59
C ARG A 163 12.68 -36.96 -4.08
N GLN A 164 11.80 -36.11 -3.57
CA GLN A 164 10.40 -36.07 -3.98
C GLN A 164 10.26 -35.70 -5.46
N GLU A 165 10.95 -34.64 -5.90
CA GLU A 165 10.88 -34.16 -7.27
C GLU A 165 11.47 -35.19 -8.27
N ASP A 166 12.56 -35.86 -7.91
CA ASP A 166 13.13 -36.92 -8.73
C ASP A 166 12.20 -38.14 -8.86
N GLY A 167 11.47 -38.48 -7.80
CA GLY A 167 10.42 -39.50 -7.83
C GLY A 167 9.28 -39.10 -8.78
N LEU A 168 8.75 -37.89 -8.62
CA LEU A 168 7.66 -37.38 -9.46
C LEU A 168 8.07 -37.22 -10.93
N ARG A 169 9.33 -36.88 -11.21
CA ARG A 169 9.86 -36.76 -12.58
C ARG A 169 9.84 -38.09 -13.31
N LYS A 170 10.17 -39.20 -12.64
CA LYS A 170 10.10 -40.55 -13.23
C LYS A 170 8.67 -40.92 -13.63
N ASP A 171 7.69 -40.37 -12.93
CA ASP A 171 6.26 -40.58 -13.19
C ASP A 171 5.66 -39.56 -14.18
N GLY A 172 6.45 -38.62 -14.71
CA GLY A 172 5.92 -37.53 -15.57
C GLY A 172 5.04 -36.51 -14.83
N ARG A 173 5.11 -36.47 -13.49
CA ARG A 173 4.29 -35.61 -12.61
C ARG A 173 5.11 -34.56 -11.84
N ALA A 174 6.34 -34.29 -12.29
CA ALA A 174 7.20 -33.28 -11.66
C ALA A 174 6.49 -31.93 -11.60
N ILE A 175 6.57 -31.26 -10.45
CA ILE A 175 5.99 -29.92 -10.28
C ILE A 175 6.89 -28.87 -10.95
N GLY A 176 8.20 -29.12 -10.95
CA GLY A 176 9.23 -28.18 -11.34
C GLY A 176 9.70 -27.34 -10.16
N THR A 177 9.86 -27.91 -8.97
CA THR A 177 10.29 -27.16 -7.76
C THR A 177 11.66 -26.52 -7.96
N THR A 178 11.99 -25.54 -7.11
CA THR A 178 13.31 -24.91 -7.10
C THR A 178 14.37 -25.75 -6.40
N GLN A 179 13.99 -26.90 -5.82
CA GLN A 179 14.86 -27.76 -4.99
C GLN A 179 15.54 -27.00 -3.85
N ARG A 180 14.80 -26.07 -3.24
CA ARG A 180 15.27 -25.22 -2.12
C ARG A 180 14.72 -25.68 -0.77
N GLY A 181 13.97 -26.78 -0.72
CA GLY A 181 13.42 -27.31 0.53
C GLY A 181 12.16 -26.59 1.02
N ILE A 182 11.57 -25.70 0.21
CA ILE A 182 10.41 -24.90 0.60
C ILE A 182 9.16 -25.76 0.86
N GLY A 183 8.93 -26.77 0.01
CA GLY A 183 7.85 -27.73 0.20
C GLY A 183 7.99 -28.48 1.53
N PRO A 184 9.06 -29.27 1.72
CA PRO A 184 9.31 -30.01 2.95
C PRO A 184 9.34 -29.14 4.22
N ALA A 185 9.91 -27.93 4.15
CA ALA A 185 9.92 -27.01 5.29
C ALA A 185 8.51 -26.57 5.68
N ASN A 186 7.63 -26.29 4.71
CA ASN A 186 6.22 -25.97 4.98
C ASN A 186 5.45 -27.18 5.51
N VAL A 187 5.73 -28.40 5.03
CA VAL A 187 5.15 -29.63 5.60
C VAL A 187 5.48 -29.74 7.09
N CYS A 188 6.75 -29.51 7.47
CA CYS A 188 7.18 -29.54 8.86
C CYS A 188 6.56 -28.40 9.69
N ARG A 189 6.44 -27.19 9.12
CA ARG A 189 5.74 -26.05 9.74
C ARG A 189 4.28 -26.41 10.06
N THR A 190 3.54 -26.89 9.08
CA THR A 190 2.12 -27.23 9.23
C THR A 190 1.92 -28.42 10.18
N ASN A 191 2.82 -29.40 10.15
CA ASN A 191 2.79 -30.52 11.08
C ASN A 191 3.21 -30.13 12.52
N ARG A 192 3.81 -28.94 12.69
CA ARG A 192 4.34 -28.37 13.95
C ARG A 192 5.69 -28.98 14.42
N SER A 193 6.37 -29.72 13.54
CA SER A 193 7.71 -30.27 13.78
C SER A 193 8.85 -29.36 13.33
N GLY A 194 8.57 -28.32 12.52
CA GLY A 194 9.58 -27.40 12.01
C GLY A 194 10.29 -26.59 13.11
N VAL A 195 11.54 -26.19 12.84
CA VAL A 195 12.38 -25.35 13.71
C VAL A 195 12.16 -23.88 13.39
N ARG A 196 12.06 -23.02 14.41
CA ARG A 196 11.97 -21.56 14.27
C ARG A 196 13.19 -20.87 14.87
N VAL A 197 13.41 -19.60 14.49
CA VAL A 197 14.48 -18.76 15.04
C VAL A 197 14.44 -18.69 16.58
N ARG A 198 13.25 -18.58 17.19
CA ARG A 198 13.09 -18.55 18.66
C ARG A 198 13.46 -19.87 19.34
N ASP A 199 13.39 -20.99 18.63
CA ASP A 199 13.70 -22.30 19.23
C ASP A 199 15.23 -22.45 19.48
N LEU A 200 16.06 -21.59 18.87
CA LEU A 200 17.52 -21.60 19.00
C LEU A 200 18.05 -21.27 20.39
N ASP A 201 17.18 -20.90 21.33
CA ASP A 201 17.54 -20.73 22.73
C ASP A 201 17.70 -22.08 23.45
N ASP A 202 17.12 -23.16 22.93
CA ASP A 202 17.18 -24.51 23.47
C ASP A 202 17.50 -25.55 22.38
N MET A 203 18.77 -25.97 22.32
CA MET A 203 19.24 -26.90 21.30
C MET A 203 18.68 -28.32 21.47
N ALA A 204 18.20 -28.72 22.66
CA ALA A 204 17.53 -30.00 22.83
C ALA A 204 16.15 -30.00 22.16
N VAL A 205 15.43 -28.87 22.22
CA VAL A 205 14.18 -28.66 21.47
C VAL A 205 14.45 -28.67 19.97
N VAL A 206 15.53 -28.01 19.52
CA VAL A 206 15.93 -28.00 18.10
C VAL A 206 16.21 -29.42 17.60
N GLU A 207 17.05 -30.19 18.30
CA GLU A 207 17.38 -31.56 17.92
C GLU A 207 16.14 -32.46 17.87
N GLY A 208 15.25 -32.35 18.87
CA GLY A 208 13.97 -33.07 18.88
C GLY A 208 13.09 -32.74 17.67
N ARG A 209 12.99 -31.47 17.30
CA ARG A 209 12.24 -31.01 16.11
C ARG A 209 12.85 -31.48 14.79
N ILE A 210 14.19 -31.50 14.69
CA ILE A 210 14.90 -32.00 13.50
C ILE A 210 14.66 -33.50 13.33
N ARG A 211 14.74 -34.30 14.41
CA ARG A 211 14.39 -35.74 14.37
C ARG A 211 12.94 -35.97 13.93
N GLN A 212 11.99 -35.23 14.49
CA GLN A 212 10.58 -35.32 14.09
C GLN A 212 10.38 -34.96 12.62
N SER A 213 11.09 -33.94 12.13
CA SER A 213 11.03 -33.51 10.72
C SER A 213 11.64 -34.55 9.79
N ALA A 214 12.77 -35.16 10.17
CA ALA A 214 13.37 -36.26 9.41
C ALA A 214 12.42 -37.45 9.28
N ALA A 215 11.84 -37.90 10.41
CA ALA A 215 10.86 -38.98 10.44
C ALA A 215 9.62 -38.67 9.57
N LEU A 216 9.07 -37.45 9.68
CA LEU A 216 7.93 -37.00 8.88
C LEU A 216 8.22 -37.04 7.36
N LEU A 217 9.44 -36.69 6.98
CA LEU A 217 9.88 -36.64 5.58
C LEU A 217 10.42 -37.97 5.05
N GLY A 218 10.35 -39.04 5.85
CA GLY A 218 10.88 -40.36 5.49
C GLY A 218 12.40 -40.38 5.33
N LEU A 219 13.12 -39.51 6.06
CA LEU A 219 14.58 -39.46 6.08
C LEU A 219 15.11 -40.22 7.31
N PRO A 220 16.16 -41.06 7.16
CA PRO A 220 16.81 -41.69 8.30
C PRO A 220 17.46 -40.68 9.26
N ASP A 221 17.58 -41.07 10.53
CA ASP A 221 18.18 -40.25 11.60
C ASP A 221 19.64 -39.85 11.32
N GLU A 222 20.34 -40.52 10.40
CA GLU A 222 21.72 -40.19 9.99
C GLU A 222 21.85 -38.79 9.36
N HIS A 223 20.74 -38.22 8.86
CA HIS A 223 20.71 -36.86 8.30
C HIS A 223 20.48 -35.76 9.37
N VAL A 224 20.19 -36.14 10.61
CA VAL A 224 19.95 -35.19 11.73
C VAL A 224 21.24 -34.43 12.11
N PRO A 225 22.41 -35.08 12.30
CA PRO A 225 23.63 -34.39 12.71
C PRO A 225 24.08 -33.30 11.75
N GLU A 226 23.92 -33.50 10.43
CA GLU A 226 24.27 -32.51 9.41
C GLU A 226 23.46 -31.21 9.58
N SER A 227 22.14 -31.35 9.73
CA SER A 227 21.27 -30.18 9.89
C SER A 227 21.48 -29.46 11.24
N LEU A 228 21.84 -30.21 12.28
CA LEU A 228 22.14 -29.66 13.60
C LEU A 228 23.46 -28.86 13.58
N ALA A 229 24.52 -29.44 13.01
CA ALA A 229 25.82 -28.79 12.86
C ALA A 229 25.71 -27.52 12.00
N TRP A 230 25.05 -27.63 10.85
CA TRP A 230 24.81 -26.49 9.96
C TRP A 230 24.05 -25.35 10.66
N LEU A 231 23.06 -25.68 11.50
CA LEU A 231 22.30 -24.67 12.22
C LEU A 231 23.13 -23.99 13.31
N GLU A 232 23.99 -24.74 14.02
CA GLU A 232 24.88 -24.19 15.04
C GLU A 232 25.83 -23.13 14.44
N GLU A 233 26.36 -23.36 13.23
CA GLU A 233 27.20 -22.39 12.51
C GLU A 233 26.51 -21.03 12.27
N HIS A 234 25.18 -21.03 12.08
CA HIS A 234 24.40 -19.83 11.76
C HIS A 234 23.67 -19.24 12.96
N ARG A 235 23.68 -19.93 14.12
CA ARG A 235 22.89 -19.60 15.30
C ARG A 235 23.10 -18.18 15.80
N HIS A 236 24.37 -17.79 15.99
CA HIS A 236 24.71 -16.46 16.49
C HIS A 236 24.24 -15.35 15.53
N PHE A 237 24.38 -15.57 14.22
CA PHE A 237 23.89 -14.64 13.21
C PHE A 237 22.36 -14.45 13.30
N LEU A 238 21.61 -15.54 13.41
CA LEU A 238 20.15 -15.51 13.53
C LEU A 238 19.69 -14.81 14.80
N GLN A 239 20.25 -15.19 15.97
CA GLN A 239 19.89 -14.60 17.26
C GLN A 239 20.20 -13.09 17.31
N ARG A 240 21.33 -12.65 16.74
CA ARG A 240 21.71 -11.23 16.70
C ARG A 240 20.70 -10.33 15.97
N HIS A 241 20.04 -10.85 14.94
CA HIS A 241 19.08 -10.08 14.14
C HIS A 241 17.62 -10.35 14.53
N SER A 242 17.39 -11.28 15.46
CA SER A 242 16.07 -11.74 15.87
C SER A 242 15.28 -10.68 16.64
N VAL A 243 14.00 -10.53 16.31
CA VAL A 243 13.05 -9.64 16.98
C VAL A 243 11.64 -10.23 17.01
N ASP A 244 10.79 -9.79 17.94
CA ASP A 244 9.34 -9.99 17.84
C ASP A 244 8.78 -9.07 16.74
N SER A 245 8.88 -9.54 15.49
CA SER A 245 8.50 -8.76 14.31
C SER A 245 7.02 -8.37 14.31
N VAL A 246 6.15 -9.21 14.89
CA VAL A 246 4.70 -8.95 14.93
C VAL A 246 4.41 -7.73 15.78
N ARG A 247 4.97 -7.69 16.99
CA ARG A 247 4.82 -6.52 17.88
C ARG A 247 5.50 -5.29 17.30
N LEU A 248 6.68 -5.46 16.70
CA LEU A 248 7.43 -4.37 16.09
C LEU A 248 6.65 -3.70 14.95
N LEU A 249 6.16 -4.49 13.98
CA LEU A 249 5.45 -3.97 12.81
C LEU A 249 4.12 -3.30 13.21
N ASN A 250 3.37 -3.88 14.15
CA ASN A 250 2.17 -3.24 14.68
C ASN A 250 2.50 -1.93 15.41
N ALA A 251 3.52 -1.92 16.27
CA ALA A 251 3.96 -0.70 16.97
C ALA A 251 4.43 0.39 15.99
N ALA A 252 5.16 0.01 14.93
CA ALA A 252 5.62 0.91 13.88
C ALA A 252 4.45 1.50 13.10
N ALA A 253 3.51 0.66 12.67
CA ALA A 253 2.30 1.11 12.00
C ALA A 253 1.48 2.03 12.92
N ASP A 254 1.32 1.73 14.21
CA ASP A 254 0.59 2.59 15.16
C ASP A 254 1.31 3.93 15.40
N ALA A 255 2.63 3.96 15.24
CA ALA A 255 3.43 5.20 15.33
C ALA A 255 3.43 6.00 14.02
N GLY A 256 2.83 5.46 12.95
CA GLY A 256 2.70 6.11 11.66
C GLY A 256 3.86 5.88 10.69
N TYR A 257 4.76 4.93 10.97
CA TYR A 257 5.84 4.56 10.02
C TYR A 257 5.25 4.10 8.70
N SER A 258 5.91 4.46 7.59
CA SER A 258 5.58 3.91 6.27
C SER A 258 6.22 2.53 6.09
N ILE A 259 5.40 1.57 5.66
CA ILE A 259 5.77 0.15 5.53
C ILE A 259 5.39 -0.32 4.12
N LEU A 260 6.38 -0.86 3.42
CA LEU A 260 6.23 -1.48 2.11
C LEU A 260 6.32 -3.00 2.26
N PHE A 261 5.24 -3.70 1.95
CA PHE A 261 5.16 -5.15 1.98
C PHE A 261 5.51 -5.69 0.59
N GLU A 262 6.63 -6.40 0.52
CA GLU A 262 7.15 -7.03 -0.68
C GLU A 262 6.60 -8.46 -0.79
N GLY A 263 5.71 -8.68 -1.75
CA GLY A 263 5.23 -10.00 -2.08
C GLY A 263 6.29 -10.84 -2.79
N ALA A 264 6.37 -12.13 -2.44
CA ALA A 264 7.14 -13.13 -3.15
C ALA A 264 6.23 -13.93 -4.10
N GLN A 265 6.76 -14.36 -5.26
CA GLN A 265 6.01 -15.10 -6.28
C GLN A 265 4.75 -14.35 -6.78
N GLY A 266 3.77 -15.04 -7.36
CA GLY A 266 2.52 -14.44 -7.82
C GLY A 266 1.29 -15.26 -7.41
N PRO A 267 0.10 -14.63 -7.41
CA PRO A 267 -1.14 -15.23 -6.89
C PRO A 267 -1.59 -16.48 -7.64
N LEU A 268 -1.15 -16.70 -8.88
CA LEU A 268 -1.49 -17.92 -9.60
C LEU A 268 -0.65 -19.13 -9.27
N ILE A 269 0.36 -18.96 -8.44
CA ILE A 269 1.06 -20.07 -7.78
C ILE A 269 0.85 -20.04 -6.27
N ASP A 270 -0.21 -19.37 -5.82
CA ASP A 270 -0.71 -19.46 -4.44
C ASP A 270 -1.18 -20.89 -4.14
N LEU A 271 -0.93 -21.38 -2.92
CA LEU A 271 -1.30 -22.74 -2.54
C LEU A 271 -2.81 -23.00 -2.60
N ASP A 272 -3.61 -22.01 -2.20
CA ASP A 272 -5.06 -22.15 -2.04
C ASP A 272 -5.83 -21.59 -3.23
N HIS A 273 -5.28 -20.56 -3.89
CA HIS A 273 -5.96 -19.80 -4.94
C HIS A 273 -5.29 -19.85 -6.32
N GLY A 274 -4.18 -20.57 -6.44
CA GLY A 274 -3.43 -20.72 -7.68
C GLY A 274 -3.84 -21.94 -8.51
N ILE A 275 -3.16 -22.14 -9.65
CA ILE A 275 -3.41 -23.25 -10.57
C ILE A 275 -2.83 -24.57 -10.02
N TYR A 276 -3.54 -25.17 -9.06
CA TYR A 276 -3.13 -26.40 -8.40
C TYR A 276 -3.05 -27.59 -9.39
N PRO A 277 -2.07 -28.53 -9.26
CA PRO A 277 -1.02 -28.63 -8.24
C PRO A 277 0.27 -27.84 -8.53
N TYR A 278 0.33 -27.09 -9.63
CA TYR A 278 1.55 -26.39 -10.07
C TYR A 278 1.72 -25.04 -9.38
N VAL A 279 1.75 -25.09 -8.05
CA VAL A 279 1.78 -23.94 -7.15
C VAL A 279 2.96 -24.04 -6.20
N THR A 280 3.27 -22.95 -5.48
CA THR A 280 4.18 -23.02 -4.33
C THR A 280 3.42 -23.47 -3.09
N THR A 281 4.15 -23.83 -2.02
CA THR A 281 3.55 -24.25 -0.74
C THR A 281 3.32 -23.09 0.23
N SER A 282 3.44 -21.85 -0.25
CA SER A 282 3.20 -20.64 0.54
C SER A 282 2.02 -19.87 -0.05
N ALA A 283 1.27 -19.19 0.81
CA ALA A 283 0.43 -18.07 0.41
C ALA A 283 1.27 -17.05 -0.38
N THR A 284 0.77 -16.52 -1.50
CA THR A 284 1.44 -15.52 -2.34
C THR A 284 0.60 -14.26 -2.58
N ALA A 285 -0.71 -14.31 -2.29
CA ALA A 285 -1.59 -13.14 -2.37
C ALA A 285 -1.61 -12.29 -1.08
N ILE A 286 -2.43 -11.24 -1.05
CA ILE A 286 -2.47 -10.24 0.04
C ILE A 286 -2.73 -10.83 1.44
N HIS A 287 -3.46 -11.95 1.54
CA HIS A 287 -3.70 -12.63 2.80
C HIS A 287 -2.40 -13.15 3.47
N SER A 288 -1.30 -13.24 2.70
CA SER A 288 0.04 -13.51 3.23
C SER A 288 0.57 -12.39 4.14
N VAL A 289 0.08 -11.15 4.02
CA VAL A 289 0.49 -10.05 4.91
C VAL A 289 -0.03 -10.29 6.33
N ALA A 290 -1.32 -10.56 6.49
CA ALA A 290 -1.91 -10.82 7.81
C ALA A 290 -1.29 -12.06 8.47
N SER A 291 -1.20 -13.18 7.74
CA SER A 291 -0.61 -14.41 8.27
C SER A 291 0.90 -14.30 8.52
N GLY A 292 1.62 -13.55 7.68
CA GLY A 292 3.07 -13.41 7.70
C GLY A 292 3.61 -12.33 8.63
N THR A 293 2.77 -11.36 9.04
CA THR A 293 3.20 -10.20 9.86
C THR A 293 2.33 -9.94 11.09
N GLY A 294 1.11 -10.50 11.14
CA GLY A 294 0.12 -10.20 12.18
C GLY A 294 -0.46 -8.79 12.10
N LEU A 295 -0.34 -8.12 10.94
CA LEU A 295 -0.91 -6.79 10.69
C LEU A 295 -2.28 -6.93 10.01
N ASP A 296 -3.25 -6.12 10.44
CA ASP A 296 -4.60 -6.11 9.86
C ASP A 296 -4.58 -5.56 8.43
N LEU A 297 -5.15 -6.32 7.48
CA LEU A 297 -5.23 -5.95 6.07
C LEU A 297 -6.01 -4.65 5.84
N THR A 298 -6.95 -4.29 6.71
CA THR A 298 -7.73 -3.04 6.59
C THR A 298 -6.85 -1.79 6.63
N ARG A 299 -5.64 -1.91 7.19
CA ARG A 299 -4.65 -0.83 7.29
C ARG A 299 -3.87 -0.62 5.99
N ILE A 300 -3.96 -1.54 5.03
CA ILE A 300 -3.20 -1.49 3.77
C ILE A 300 -4.04 -0.80 2.71
N HIS A 301 -3.80 0.50 2.55
CA HIS A 301 -4.60 1.35 1.65
C HIS A 301 -4.06 1.38 0.22
N HIS A 302 -2.77 1.09 0.04
CA HIS A 302 -2.10 1.10 -1.26
C HIS A 302 -1.78 -0.34 -1.67
N ARG A 303 -2.32 -0.80 -2.78
CA ARG A 303 -2.17 -2.19 -3.23
C ARG A 303 -1.81 -2.19 -4.71
N VAL A 304 -0.52 -2.03 -5.02
CA VAL A 304 -0.03 -1.90 -6.38
C VAL A 304 0.23 -3.28 -6.97
N GLY A 305 -0.49 -3.63 -8.02
CA GLY A 305 -0.27 -4.85 -8.79
C GLY A 305 0.78 -4.63 -9.87
N VAL A 306 1.80 -5.49 -9.92
CA VAL A 306 2.84 -5.43 -10.94
C VAL A 306 2.48 -6.40 -12.07
N LEU A 307 2.21 -5.85 -13.25
CA LEU A 307 1.75 -6.59 -14.42
C LEU A 307 2.73 -6.42 -15.57
N LYS A 308 3.41 -7.50 -15.95
CA LYS A 308 4.26 -7.50 -17.14
C LYS A 308 3.40 -7.41 -18.40
N CYS A 309 3.84 -6.65 -19.41
CA CYS A 309 3.08 -6.45 -20.65
C CYS A 309 2.91 -7.72 -21.53
N TYR A 310 3.42 -8.85 -21.09
CA TYR A 310 3.28 -10.18 -21.69
C TYR A 310 3.35 -11.23 -20.59
N GLN A 311 2.99 -12.48 -20.89
CA GLN A 311 2.90 -13.55 -19.90
C GLN A 311 4.18 -14.39 -19.90
N THR A 312 4.60 -14.81 -18.70
CA THR A 312 5.66 -15.82 -18.54
C THR A 312 5.32 -16.82 -17.45
N MET A 313 5.87 -18.03 -17.55
CA MET A 313 5.78 -19.05 -16.51
C MET A 313 7.10 -19.81 -16.37
N VAL A 314 7.45 -20.18 -15.13
CA VAL A 314 8.51 -21.13 -14.81
C VAL A 314 7.87 -22.42 -14.31
N GLY A 315 8.28 -23.56 -14.87
CA GLY A 315 7.77 -24.86 -14.46
C GLY A 315 6.60 -25.35 -15.31
N ASN A 316 5.96 -26.42 -14.82
CA ASN A 316 4.84 -27.08 -15.48
C ASN A 316 3.52 -26.40 -15.12
N GLY A 317 2.43 -26.77 -15.79
CA GLY A 317 1.10 -26.23 -15.56
C GLY A 317 0.48 -25.57 -16.78
N ALA A 318 -0.82 -25.25 -16.67
CA ALA A 318 -1.60 -24.70 -17.77
C ALA A 318 -1.19 -23.26 -18.06
N PHE A 319 -0.88 -22.97 -19.33
CA PHE A 319 -0.51 -21.65 -19.82
C PHE A 319 -1.31 -21.39 -21.11
N VAL A 320 -2.49 -20.78 -20.96
CA VAL A 320 -3.45 -20.64 -22.06
C VAL A 320 -2.89 -19.80 -23.21
N THR A 321 -2.14 -18.74 -22.91
CA THR A 321 -1.55 -17.86 -23.94
C THR A 321 -0.14 -18.27 -24.38
N GLU A 322 0.33 -19.47 -24.03
CA GLU A 322 1.68 -19.91 -24.38
C GLU A 322 1.88 -19.94 -25.89
N ASP A 323 3.00 -19.38 -26.34
CA ASP A 323 3.47 -19.56 -27.70
C ASP A 323 4.77 -20.38 -27.67
N THR A 324 4.73 -21.57 -28.25
CA THR A 324 5.92 -22.43 -28.39
C THR A 324 6.71 -22.14 -29.67
N GLY A 325 6.30 -21.12 -30.44
CA GLY A 325 6.87 -20.76 -31.73
C GLY A 325 7.77 -19.53 -31.66
N GLU A 326 7.76 -18.76 -32.75
CA GLU A 326 8.64 -17.60 -32.94
C GLU A 326 8.32 -16.46 -31.97
N LEU A 327 7.05 -16.21 -31.68
CA LEU A 327 6.64 -15.14 -30.77
C LEU A 327 7.17 -15.39 -29.35
N GLY A 328 6.96 -16.59 -28.82
CA GLY A 328 7.44 -16.97 -27.50
C GLY A 328 8.96 -16.93 -27.42
N ALA A 329 9.66 -17.39 -28.46
CA ALA A 329 11.12 -17.28 -28.54
C ALA A 329 11.60 -15.82 -28.53
N ARG A 330 10.95 -14.95 -29.32
CA ARG A 330 11.26 -13.52 -29.42
C ARG A 330 11.00 -12.77 -28.11
N LEU A 331 9.88 -13.03 -27.44
CA LEU A 331 9.58 -12.47 -26.12
C LEU A 331 10.61 -12.92 -25.08
N ARG A 332 10.97 -14.20 -25.08
CA ARG A 332 11.96 -14.76 -24.16
C ARG A 332 13.33 -14.13 -24.33
N GLU A 333 13.82 -14.00 -25.56
CA GLU A 333 15.12 -13.41 -25.87
C GLU A 333 15.16 -11.93 -25.44
N ARG A 334 14.19 -11.13 -25.90
CA ARG A 334 14.14 -9.69 -25.61
C ARG A 334 13.91 -9.39 -24.14
N GLY A 335 13.08 -10.18 -23.48
CA GLY A 335 12.78 -10.05 -22.06
C GLY A 335 13.85 -10.63 -21.14
N GLN A 336 14.89 -11.29 -21.69
CA GLN A 336 15.89 -12.04 -20.93
C GLN A 336 15.25 -13.01 -19.93
N GLU A 337 14.26 -13.76 -20.40
CA GLU A 337 13.38 -14.55 -19.54
C GLU A 337 14.00 -15.89 -19.15
N THR A 338 14.95 -15.81 -18.22
CA THR A 338 15.61 -16.94 -17.57
C THR A 338 15.45 -16.82 -16.05
N GLY A 339 15.08 -17.93 -15.39
CA GLY A 339 14.88 -17.95 -13.94
C GLY A 339 16.16 -17.69 -13.17
N THR A 340 16.14 -16.77 -12.21
CA THR A 340 17.31 -16.40 -11.39
C THR A 340 17.74 -17.50 -10.43
N THR A 341 16.78 -18.22 -9.84
CA THR A 341 17.06 -19.29 -8.87
C THR A 341 17.41 -20.62 -9.55
N THR A 342 16.73 -20.96 -10.65
CA THR A 342 16.85 -22.28 -11.31
C THR A 342 17.67 -22.28 -12.60
N GLY A 343 17.92 -21.10 -13.20
CA GLY A 343 18.59 -21.00 -14.50
C GLY A 343 17.76 -21.47 -15.70
N ARG A 344 16.51 -21.92 -15.50
CA ARG A 344 15.66 -22.46 -16.57
C ARG A 344 15.05 -21.36 -17.44
N PRO A 345 14.92 -21.56 -18.76
CA PRO A 345 14.21 -20.63 -19.63
C PRO A 345 12.72 -20.59 -19.25
N ARG A 346 12.12 -19.40 -19.25
CA ARG A 346 10.68 -19.25 -19.01
C ARG A 346 9.88 -19.55 -20.28
N ARG A 347 8.71 -20.16 -20.10
CA ARG A 347 7.66 -20.22 -21.13
C ARG A 347 7.11 -18.81 -21.31
N CYS A 348 6.78 -18.42 -22.54
CA CYS A 348 6.38 -17.05 -22.89
C CYS A 348 5.15 -17.04 -23.78
N GLY A 349 4.36 -15.98 -23.68
CA GLY A 349 3.12 -15.82 -24.41
C GLY A 349 2.58 -14.39 -24.32
N TRP A 350 1.50 -14.12 -25.04
CA TRP A 350 0.81 -12.83 -24.95
C TRP A 350 0.22 -12.59 -23.56
N LEU A 351 -0.04 -11.31 -23.25
CA LEU A 351 -0.66 -10.90 -22.00
C LEU A 351 -2.02 -11.57 -21.81
N ASP A 352 -2.26 -12.11 -20.61
CA ASP A 352 -3.52 -12.74 -20.23
C ASP A 352 -4.28 -11.87 -19.22
N LEU A 353 -5.35 -11.21 -19.67
CA LEU A 353 -6.14 -10.32 -18.81
C LEU A 353 -7.19 -11.02 -17.95
N PRO A 354 -7.86 -12.11 -18.37
CA PRO A 354 -8.66 -12.93 -17.45
C PRO A 354 -7.86 -13.36 -16.21
N HIS A 355 -6.62 -13.81 -16.42
CA HIS A 355 -5.66 -14.11 -15.37
C HIS A 355 -5.34 -12.87 -14.51
N ALA A 356 -4.93 -11.77 -15.14
CA ALA A 356 -4.56 -10.56 -14.41
C ALA A 356 -5.74 -9.98 -13.59
N ARG A 357 -6.98 -10.14 -14.07
CA ARG A 357 -8.19 -9.74 -13.36
C ARG A 357 -8.40 -10.57 -12.09
N TRP A 358 -8.27 -11.90 -12.18
CA TRP A 358 -8.33 -12.76 -10.99
C TRP A 358 -7.29 -12.35 -9.95
N ALA A 359 -6.06 -12.10 -10.38
CA ALA A 359 -4.99 -11.64 -9.50
C ALA A 359 -5.30 -10.27 -8.86
N ALA A 360 -5.89 -9.34 -9.62
CA ALA A 360 -6.30 -8.03 -9.16
C ALA A 360 -7.37 -8.13 -8.06
N GLU A 361 -8.41 -8.93 -8.31
CA GLU A 361 -9.54 -9.13 -7.40
C GLU A 361 -9.09 -9.81 -6.10
N LEU A 362 -8.30 -10.89 -6.20
CA LEU A 362 -7.78 -11.62 -5.04
C LEU A 362 -6.91 -10.74 -4.12
N ASN A 363 -6.13 -9.83 -4.71
CA ASN A 363 -5.30 -8.91 -3.95
C ASN A 363 -6.02 -7.61 -3.57
N GLY A 364 -7.20 -7.35 -4.11
CA GLY A 364 -7.89 -6.06 -4.01
C GLY A 364 -7.02 -4.90 -4.52
N ASN A 365 -6.28 -5.09 -5.62
CA ASN A 365 -5.35 -4.07 -6.12
C ASN A 365 -6.07 -2.71 -6.33
N THR A 366 -5.40 -1.62 -5.99
CA THR A 366 -5.91 -0.23 -6.14
C THR A 366 -5.37 0.46 -7.39
N SER A 367 -4.25 -0.04 -7.91
CA SER A 367 -3.70 0.37 -9.20
C SER A 367 -2.79 -0.73 -9.75
N VAL A 368 -2.43 -0.57 -11.03
CA VAL A 368 -1.52 -1.47 -11.73
C VAL A 368 -0.29 -0.70 -12.23
N ALA A 369 0.87 -1.30 -12.10
CA ALA A 369 2.11 -0.85 -12.71
C ALA A 369 2.50 -1.82 -13.82
N LEU A 370 2.55 -1.32 -15.05
CA LEU A 370 2.96 -2.11 -16.20
C LEU A 370 4.48 -2.24 -16.22
N THR A 371 5.02 -3.42 -16.51
CA THR A 371 6.47 -3.63 -16.60
C THR A 371 6.88 -4.26 -17.91
N LYS A 372 8.15 -4.04 -18.28
CA LYS A 372 8.76 -4.53 -19.52
C LYS A 372 7.98 -4.14 -20.78
N LEU A 373 7.47 -2.90 -20.81
CA LEU A 373 6.83 -2.36 -22.02
C LEU A 373 7.81 -2.37 -23.20
N ASP A 374 9.08 -2.09 -22.93
CA ASP A 374 10.17 -2.03 -23.91
C ASP A 374 10.44 -3.34 -24.65
N VAL A 375 9.98 -4.48 -24.12
CA VAL A 375 10.09 -5.78 -24.80
C VAL A 375 9.16 -5.83 -26.03
N LEU A 376 8.07 -5.07 -25.99
CA LEU A 376 7.08 -4.98 -27.07
C LEU A 376 7.46 -3.96 -28.16
N ASP A 377 8.57 -3.22 -27.99
CA ASP A 377 9.08 -2.30 -29.01
C ASP A 377 9.35 -3.04 -30.33
N GLY A 378 8.87 -2.52 -31.47
CA GLY A 378 9.10 -3.12 -32.79
C GLY A 378 8.16 -4.29 -33.14
N PHE A 379 7.08 -4.50 -32.39
CA PHE A 379 5.97 -5.33 -32.84
C PHE A 379 4.99 -4.50 -33.68
N ASP A 380 4.43 -5.10 -34.73
CA ASP A 380 3.40 -4.46 -35.57
C ASP A 380 2.00 -4.62 -34.98
N LEU A 381 1.75 -5.76 -34.33
CA LEU A 381 0.53 -6.08 -33.61
C LEU A 381 0.88 -6.69 -32.26
N ILE A 382 0.11 -6.31 -31.23
CA ILE A 382 0.24 -6.82 -29.87
C ILE A 382 -1.06 -7.56 -29.54
N GLY A 383 -0.94 -8.85 -29.25
CA GLY A 383 -2.05 -9.68 -28.81
C GLY A 383 -2.28 -9.55 -27.31
N VAL A 384 -3.54 -9.43 -26.91
CA VAL A 384 -3.97 -9.43 -25.50
C VAL A 384 -5.14 -10.38 -25.36
N CYS A 385 -5.01 -11.41 -24.53
CA CYS A 385 -6.09 -12.35 -24.28
C CYS A 385 -7.16 -11.68 -23.41
N VAL A 386 -8.41 -11.72 -23.89
CA VAL A 386 -9.57 -11.08 -23.27
C VAL A 386 -10.61 -12.08 -22.75
N GLY A 387 -10.41 -13.37 -23.01
CA GLY A 387 -11.30 -14.45 -22.61
C GLY A 387 -10.84 -15.79 -23.16
N TYR A 388 -11.54 -16.85 -22.78
CA TYR A 388 -11.21 -18.21 -23.19
C TYR A 388 -12.35 -18.86 -23.99
N GLU A 389 -11.96 -19.78 -24.86
CA GLU A 389 -12.87 -20.66 -25.60
C GLU A 389 -12.54 -22.13 -25.32
N ARG A 390 -13.56 -22.96 -25.16
CA ARG A 390 -13.44 -24.42 -25.03
C ARG A 390 -14.73 -25.07 -25.50
N ASP A 391 -14.62 -26.16 -26.26
CA ASP A 391 -15.77 -26.95 -26.75
C ASP A 391 -16.86 -26.09 -27.45
N GLY A 392 -16.43 -25.08 -28.23
CA GLY A 392 -17.30 -24.14 -28.94
C GLY A 392 -17.98 -23.07 -28.08
N ARG A 393 -17.75 -23.05 -26.76
CA ARG A 393 -18.23 -22.02 -25.84
C ARG A 393 -17.17 -20.93 -25.67
N ARG A 394 -17.56 -19.67 -25.88
CA ARG A 394 -16.69 -18.49 -25.86
C ARG A 394 -16.92 -17.64 -24.63
N TYR A 395 -15.93 -16.83 -24.26
CA TYR A 395 -15.94 -15.96 -23.08
C TYR A 395 -16.18 -16.74 -21.78
N LEU A 396 -15.51 -17.88 -21.66
CA LEU A 396 -15.55 -18.67 -20.44
C LEU A 396 -14.89 -17.91 -19.28
N PRO A 397 -15.39 -18.07 -18.04
CA PRO A 397 -14.78 -17.46 -16.87
C PRO A 397 -13.37 -18.02 -16.63
N PHE A 398 -12.52 -17.22 -16.00
CA PHE A 398 -11.25 -17.72 -15.46
C PHE A 398 -11.56 -18.61 -14.24
N GLU A 399 -11.00 -19.82 -14.21
CA GLU A 399 -10.97 -20.67 -13.02
C GLU A 399 -9.51 -21.13 -12.82
N PRO A 400 -8.92 -20.98 -11.61
CA PRO A 400 -7.54 -21.37 -11.33
C PRO A 400 -7.40 -22.89 -11.18
N ASP A 401 -7.86 -23.66 -12.17
CA ASP A 401 -7.74 -25.12 -12.20
C ASP A 401 -6.94 -25.58 -13.42
N HIS A 402 -5.98 -26.48 -13.19
CA HIS A 402 -5.09 -26.94 -14.25
C HIS A 402 -5.84 -27.67 -15.36
N ALA A 403 -6.73 -28.60 -15.03
CA ALA A 403 -7.42 -29.44 -16.00
C ALA A 403 -8.45 -28.63 -16.82
N TYR A 404 -9.06 -27.63 -16.19
CA TYR A 404 -9.90 -26.65 -16.84
C TYR A 404 -9.10 -25.83 -17.86
N LEU A 405 -8.06 -25.13 -17.41
CA LEU A 405 -7.29 -24.20 -18.23
C LEU A 405 -6.48 -24.91 -19.33
N ALA A 406 -6.02 -26.15 -19.10
CA ALA A 406 -5.30 -26.92 -20.12
C ALA A 406 -6.15 -27.25 -21.36
N GLY A 407 -7.49 -27.23 -21.23
CA GLY A 407 -8.41 -27.42 -22.35
C GLY A 407 -8.88 -26.12 -23.00
N CYS A 408 -8.43 -24.96 -22.53
CA CYS A 408 -8.87 -23.66 -23.03
C CYS A 408 -7.95 -23.14 -24.15
N ALA A 409 -8.55 -22.44 -25.12
CA ALA A 409 -7.86 -21.63 -26.11
C ALA A 409 -8.04 -20.13 -25.83
N PRO A 410 -7.00 -19.30 -26.03
CA PRO A 410 -7.08 -17.87 -25.78
C PRO A 410 -7.87 -17.14 -26.87
N MET A 411 -8.69 -16.17 -26.47
CA MET A 411 -9.36 -15.24 -27.37
C MET A 411 -8.61 -13.91 -27.34
N TYR A 412 -7.95 -13.54 -28.45
CA TYR A 412 -7.14 -12.32 -28.51
C TYR A 412 -7.92 -11.11 -29.05
N ALA A 413 -7.72 -9.96 -28.41
CA ALA A 413 -7.83 -8.66 -29.03
C ALA A 413 -6.44 -8.22 -29.51
N TYR A 414 -6.35 -7.69 -30.73
CA TYR A 414 -5.09 -7.18 -31.29
C TYR A 414 -5.11 -5.66 -31.29
N LEU A 415 -4.07 -5.07 -30.70
CA LEU A 415 -3.81 -3.64 -30.75
C LEU A 415 -2.66 -3.36 -31.72
N PRO A 416 -2.64 -2.19 -32.38
CA PRO A 416 -1.46 -1.73 -33.11
C PRO A 416 -0.25 -1.68 -32.17
N GLY A 417 0.86 -2.27 -32.60
CA GLY A 417 2.14 -2.11 -31.93
C GLY A 417 2.84 -0.81 -32.35
N TRP A 418 4.00 -0.55 -31.76
CA TRP A 418 4.82 0.62 -32.08
C TRP A 418 6.20 0.18 -32.56
N ARG A 419 6.72 0.85 -33.60
CA ARG A 419 8.02 0.53 -34.22
C ARG A 419 9.18 1.37 -33.68
N THR A 420 8.95 2.09 -32.58
CA THR A 420 9.91 2.97 -31.92
C THR A 420 10.35 2.40 -30.58
N SER A 421 11.49 2.86 -30.07
CA SER A 421 11.95 2.48 -28.73
C SER A 421 11.20 3.26 -27.66
N THR A 422 10.71 2.57 -26.63
CA THR A 422 10.17 3.19 -25.40
C THR A 422 11.22 3.29 -24.30
N ARG A 423 12.43 2.75 -24.52
CA ARG A 423 13.51 2.79 -23.53
C ARG A 423 13.90 4.21 -23.17
N ALA A 424 14.17 4.42 -21.88
CA ALA A 424 14.55 5.70 -21.29
C ALA A 424 13.51 6.84 -21.42
N VAL A 425 12.30 6.57 -21.91
CA VAL A 425 11.21 7.55 -21.86
C VAL A 425 10.89 7.88 -20.41
N ARG A 426 10.87 9.18 -20.06
CA ARG A 426 10.70 9.66 -18.68
C ARG A 426 9.35 10.31 -18.40
N ARG A 427 8.60 10.71 -19.44
CA ARG A 427 7.28 11.34 -19.30
C ARG A 427 6.22 10.52 -20.01
N TYR A 428 5.07 10.34 -19.38
CA TYR A 428 3.94 9.61 -19.96
C TYR A 428 3.49 10.18 -21.32
N ALA A 429 3.53 11.50 -21.46
CA ALA A 429 3.17 12.20 -22.70
C ALA A 429 4.11 11.89 -23.88
N ASP A 430 5.34 11.45 -23.61
CA ASP A 430 6.34 11.15 -24.65
C ASP A 430 6.25 9.70 -25.16
N LEU A 431 5.41 8.86 -24.55
CA LEU A 431 5.18 7.50 -25.05
C LEU A 431 4.52 7.53 -26.45
N PRO A 432 4.70 6.50 -27.28
CA PRO A 432 3.88 6.28 -28.47
C PRO A 432 2.39 6.25 -28.11
N ALA A 433 1.53 6.72 -29.02
CA ALA A 433 0.08 6.73 -28.79
C ALA A 433 -0.47 5.30 -28.61
N GLU A 434 0.11 4.35 -29.33
CA GLU A 434 -0.20 2.92 -29.29
C GLU A 434 0.18 2.29 -27.94
N ALA A 435 1.32 2.69 -27.36
CA ALA A 435 1.73 2.25 -26.03
C ALA A 435 0.80 2.77 -24.94
N ARG A 436 0.35 4.03 -25.04
CA ARG A 436 -0.69 4.57 -24.16
C ARG A 436 -2.03 3.87 -24.37
N ALA A 437 -2.39 3.55 -25.61
CA ALA A 437 -3.61 2.82 -25.91
C ALA A 437 -3.63 1.41 -25.29
N LEU A 438 -2.48 0.72 -25.26
CA LEU A 438 -2.32 -0.53 -24.52
C LEU A 438 -2.56 -0.33 -23.01
N ALA A 439 -1.96 0.69 -22.41
CA ALA A 439 -2.17 1.01 -21.00
C ALA A 439 -3.65 1.32 -20.71
N ASP A 440 -4.30 2.13 -21.55
CA ASP A 440 -5.72 2.46 -21.44
C ASP A 440 -6.62 1.24 -21.64
N PHE A 441 -6.22 0.29 -22.50
CA PHE A 441 -6.94 -0.96 -22.72
C PHE A 441 -6.87 -1.86 -21.49
N VAL A 442 -5.67 -2.04 -20.92
CA VAL A 442 -5.46 -2.80 -19.68
C VAL A 442 -6.24 -2.17 -18.53
N SER A 443 -6.14 -0.85 -18.38
CA SER A 443 -6.86 -0.06 -17.36
C SER A 443 -8.37 -0.31 -17.41
N ARG A 444 -8.96 -0.18 -18.61
CA ARG A 444 -10.41 -0.39 -18.83
C ARG A 444 -10.83 -1.84 -18.61
N TYR A 445 -10.00 -2.81 -19.01
CA TYR A 445 -10.35 -4.22 -18.83
C TYR A 445 -10.28 -4.62 -17.35
N LEU A 446 -9.28 -4.16 -16.61
CA LEU A 446 -9.12 -4.51 -15.20
C LEU A 446 -9.98 -3.66 -14.25
N ASP A 447 -10.58 -2.57 -14.76
CA ASP A 447 -11.22 -1.53 -13.96
C ASP A 447 -10.27 -0.98 -12.87
N LEU A 448 -8.99 -0.81 -13.25
CA LEU A 448 -7.93 -0.34 -12.36
C LEU A 448 -7.05 0.70 -13.05
N PRO A 449 -6.72 1.83 -12.39
CA PRO A 449 -5.85 2.82 -12.98
C PRO A 449 -4.44 2.28 -13.18
N VAL A 450 -3.88 2.46 -14.38
CA VAL A 450 -2.44 2.29 -14.60
C VAL A 450 -1.73 3.47 -13.96
N SER A 451 -0.93 3.21 -12.92
CA SER A 451 -0.25 4.25 -12.14
C SER A 451 1.22 4.43 -12.53
N GLY A 452 1.82 3.45 -13.21
CA GLY A 452 3.19 3.54 -13.72
C GLY A 452 3.50 2.54 -14.82
N ILE A 453 4.56 2.82 -15.58
CA ILE A 453 4.97 2.03 -16.76
C ILE A 453 6.50 1.89 -16.78
N GLY A 454 6.98 0.65 -16.75
CA GLY A 454 8.38 0.30 -16.80
C GLY A 454 8.89 0.29 -18.24
N THR A 455 9.93 1.07 -18.49
CA THR A 455 10.54 1.28 -19.82
C THR A 455 11.93 0.64 -19.92
N GLY A 456 12.32 -0.17 -18.94
CA GLY A 456 13.65 -0.78 -18.89
C GLY A 456 13.94 -1.43 -17.55
N PRO A 457 15.12 -2.06 -17.42
CA PRO A 457 15.48 -2.84 -16.24
C PRO A 457 15.99 -1.99 -15.07
N ARG A 458 16.42 -0.74 -15.30
CA ARG A 458 17.01 0.08 -14.22
C ARG A 458 15.95 0.55 -13.23
N ASP A 459 16.36 0.75 -11.99
CA ASP A 459 15.57 1.37 -10.92
C ASP A 459 14.99 2.74 -11.32
N THR A 460 15.66 3.45 -12.22
CA THR A 460 15.20 4.72 -12.80
C THR A 460 14.28 4.58 -14.02
N ASP A 461 14.16 3.39 -14.62
CA ASP A 461 13.37 3.10 -15.83
C ASP A 461 11.90 2.74 -15.56
N LEU A 462 11.25 3.53 -14.71
CA LEU A 462 9.79 3.54 -14.54
C LEU A 462 9.32 4.99 -14.67
N LEU A 463 8.30 5.22 -15.47
CA LEU A 463 7.59 6.50 -15.47
C LEU A 463 6.30 6.38 -14.67
N THR A 464 5.91 7.46 -14.01
CA THR A 464 4.62 7.56 -13.32
C THR A 464 3.58 8.15 -14.26
N VAL A 465 2.36 7.63 -14.18
CA VAL A 465 1.21 8.25 -14.86
C VAL A 465 0.78 9.45 -14.01
N PRO A 466 0.64 10.67 -14.58
CA PRO A 466 0.25 11.86 -13.83
C PRO A 466 -1.04 11.63 -13.04
N LEU A 467 -1.07 12.04 -11.77
CA LEU A 467 -2.21 11.85 -10.85
C LEU A 467 -2.51 10.38 -10.51
N GLY A 468 -1.68 9.44 -10.96
CA GLY A 468 -1.75 8.04 -10.59
C GLY A 468 -1.19 7.78 -9.19
N GLU A 469 -1.60 6.67 -8.57
CA GLU A 469 -1.20 6.31 -7.21
C GLU A 469 0.33 6.32 -6.99
N LEU A 470 1.10 5.78 -7.95
CA LEU A 470 2.57 5.77 -7.87
C LEU A 470 3.17 7.17 -7.93
N ASP A 471 2.58 8.13 -8.64
CA ASP A 471 3.02 9.53 -8.63
C ASP A 471 2.88 10.11 -7.21
N HIS A 472 1.79 9.80 -6.50
CA HIS A 472 1.59 10.20 -5.10
C HIS A 472 2.55 9.51 -4.12
N LEU A 473 2.78 8.20 -4.30
CA LEU A 473 3.67 7.42 -3.44
C LEU A 473 5.14 7.82 -3.62
N MET A 474 5.56 8.08 -4.86
CA MET A 474 6.95 8.42 -5.16
C MET A 474 7.32 9.87 -4.80
N ARG A 475 6.33 10.76 -4.70
CA ARG A 475 6.58 12.13 -4.23
C ARG A 475 7.03 12.09 -2.76
N PRO A 476 8.12 12.82 -2.41
CA PRO A 476 8.52 12.95 -1.03
C PRO A 476 7.32 13.48 -0.24
N ALA A 477 7.05 12.84 0.89
CA ALA A 477 6.02 13.33 1.80
C ALA A 477 6.31 14.81 2.08
N PRO A 478 5.31 15.71 1.96
CA PRO A 478 5.51 17.08 2.39
C PRO A 478 6.01 17.04 3.84
N PRO A 479 6.97 17.91 4.22
CA PRO A 479 7.49 17.91 5.57
C PRO A 479 6.32 17.95 6.55
N ARG A 480 6.30 17.02 7.50
CA ARG A 480 5.37 17.10 8.62
C ARG A 480 5.67 18.43 9.29
N VAL A 481 4.75 19.38 9.21
CA VAL A 481 4.73 20.45 10.20
C VAL A 481 4.58 19.70 11.53
N PRO A 482 5.58 19.77 12.44
CA PRO A 482 5.54 19.01 13.67
C PRO A 482 4.18 19.19 14.33
N ALA A 483 3.60 18.10 14.85
CA ALA A 483 2.47 18.22 15.76
C ALA A 483 2.88 19.28 16.79
N PRO A 484 2.07 20.35 16.96
CA PRO A 484 2.51 21.48 17.76
C PRO A 484 2.90 20.95 19.13
N ARG A 485 4.17 21.12 19.49
CA ARG A 485 4.58 21.10 20.89
C ARG A 485 3.63 22.07 21.58
N ALA A 486 2.99 21.63 22.66
CA ALA A 486 2.19 22.48 23.52
C ALA A 486 3.03 23.73 23.84
N GLY A 487 2.77 24.85 23.16
CA GLY A 487 3.62 26.04 23.25
C GLY A 487 3.57 27.01 22.07
N HIS A 488 3.34 26.56 20.83
CA HIS A 488 3.17 27.47 19.68
C HIS A 488 1.88 27.17 18.93
N ARG A 489 0.83 27.97 19.22
CA ARG A 489 -0.44 27.93 18.50
C ARG A 489 -0.20 28.37 17.06
N LYS A 490 -0.56 27.50 16.09
CA LYS A 490 -0.82 27.96 14.72
C LYS A 490 -1.93 29.04 14.79
N PRO A 491 -1.92 30.01 13.86
CA PRO A 491 -3.07 30.89 13.70
C PRO A 491 -4.32 30.03 13.47
N PRO A 492 -5.44 30.30 14.18
CA PRO A 492 -6.66 29.53 14.04
C PRO A 492 -7.21 29.63 12.62
N ARG A 493 -7.88 28.60 12.15
CA ARG A 493 -8.51 28.58 10.82
C ARG A 493 -9.99 28.29 10.92
N VAL A 494 -10.78 28.93 10.06
CA VAL A 494 -12.21 28.65 9.92
C VAL A 494 -12.49 28.07 8.54
N THR A 495 -13.27 26.99 8.52
CA THR A 495 -13.80 26.43 7.29
C THR A 495 -15.10 27.13 6.96
N VAL A 496 -15.18 27.72 5.77
CA VAL A 496 -16.32 28.53 5.34
C VAL A 496 -17.06 27.83 4.19
N PHE A 497 -18.34 27.55 4.42
CA PHE A 497 -19.27 27.05 3.40
C PHE A 497 -20.13 28.21 2.92
N CYS A 498 -20.12 28.51 1.62
CA CYS A 498 -20.90 29.62 1.06
C CYS A 498 -21.23 29.43 -0.42
N GLY A 499 -22.19 30.20 -0.94
CA GLY A 499 -22.65 30.08 -2.32
C GLY A 499 -21.59 30.39 -3.39
N ALA A 500 -21.55 29.57 -4.45
CA ALA A 500 -20.83 29.87 -5.68
C ALA A 500 -21.44 31.05 -6.46
N ALA A 501 -22.74 31.30 -6.26
CA ALA A 501 -23.46 32.44 -6.82
C ALA A 501 -23.51 33.61 -5.80
N PRO A 502 -23.65 34.86 -6.25
CA PRO A 502 -23.76 36.02 -5.34
C PRO A 502 -25.09 36.12 -4.59
N GLY A 503 -26.10 35.32 -4.95
CA GLY A 503 -27.47 35.47 -4.49
C GLY A 503 -28.21 36.63 -5.15
N VAL A 504 -29.49 36.80 -4.82
CA VAL A 504 -30.35 37.90 -5.34
C VAL A 504 -30.20 39.16 -4.48
N ARG A 505 -29.88 39.01 -3.19
CA ARG A 505 -29.73 40.13 -2.25
C ARG A 505 -28.26 40.58 -2.21
N PRO A 506 -27.96 41.86 -2.47
CA PRO A 506 -26.58 42.38 -2.42
C PRO A 506 -25.87 42.14 -1.07
N ASN A 507 -26.63 42.13 0.02
CA ASN A 507 -26.10 41.94 1.38
C ASN A 507 -25.40 40.59 1.56
N HIS A 508 -25.78 39.54 0.83
CA HIS A 508 -25.13 38.23 0.94
C HIS A 508 -23.66 38.28 0.50
N ARG A 509 -23.38 38.96 -0.61
CA ARG A 509 -22.01 39.16 -1.09
C ARG A 509 -21.21 40.07 -0.13
N ALA A 510 -21.84 41.10 0.42
CA ALA A 510 -21.21 41.99 1.40
C ALA A 510 -20.84 41.23 2.68
N LEU A 511 -21.74 40.38 3.20
CA LEU A 511 -21.49 39.55 4.38
C LEU A 511 -20.30 38.60 4.19
N ALA A 512 -20.15 38.01 3.01
CA ALA A 512 -19.00 37.17 2.68
C ALA A 512 -17.69 37.98 2.67
N ALA A 513 -17.70 39.17 2.08
CA ALA A 513 -16.55 40.08 2.10
C ALA A 513 -16.21 40.56 3.52
N ASP A 514 -17.22 40.84 4.34
CA ASP A 514 -17.04 41.25 5.74
C ASP A 514 -16.40 40.16 6.58
N LEU A 515 -16.81 38.90 6.39
CA LEU A 515 -16.15 37.75 7.03
C LEU A 515 -14.70 37.62 6.56
N GLY A 516 -14.45 37.74 5.24
CA GLY A 516 -13.10 37.65 4.68
C GLY A 516 -12.15 38.70 5.26
N ARG A 517 -12.60 39.94 5.34
CA ARG A 517 -11.86 41.05 5.96
C ARG A 517 -11.61 40.80 7.45
N ALA A 518 -12.65 40.44 8.21
CA ALA A 518 -12.54 40.21 9.66
C ALA A 518 -11.57 39.05 9.99
N CYS A 519 -11.57 37.98 9.18
CA CYS A 519 -10.61 36.89 9.31
C CYS A 519 -9.17 37.40 9.14
N ALA A 520 -8.89 38.16 8.08
CA ALA A 520 -7.57 38.71 7.82
C ALA A 520 -7.10 39.66 8.93
N GLU A 521 -7.96 40.58 9.38
CA GLU A 521 -7.67 41.53 10.47
C GLU A 521 -7.35 40.83 11.80
N ARG A 522 -7.97 39.67 12.06
CA ARG A 522 -7.76 38.87 13.29
C ARG A 522 -6.68 37.79 13.14
N GLY A 523 -6.04 37.69 11.97
CA GLY A 523 -5.04 36.64 11.71
C GLY A 523 -5.64 35.22 11.73
N VAL A 524 -6.91 35.08 11.35
CA VAL A 524 -7.63 33.81 11.21
C VAL A 524 -7.57 33.37 9.75
N GLY A 525 -7.07 32.17 9.47
CA GLY A 525 -7.01 31.63 8.11
C GLY A 525 -8.37 31.10 7.63
N ILE A 526 -8.60 31.10 6.31
CA ILE A 526 -9.83 30.62 5.69
C ILE A 526 -9.58 29.32 4.91
N VAL A 527 -10.46 28.34 5.09
CA VAL A 527 -10.54 27.13 4.25
C VAL A 527 -11.89 27.13 3.55
N TYR A 528 -11.94 27.05 2.21
CA TYR A 528 -13.22 27.15 1.47
C TYR A 528 -13.19 26.38 0.13
N GLY A 529 -14.30 26.41 -0.61
CA GLY A 529 -14.51 25.66 -1.87
C GLY A 529 -13.75 26.12 -3.12
N ALA A 530 -12.84 27.10 -3.01
CA ALA A 530 -12.00 27.62 -4.11
C ALA A 530 -12.70 28.34 -5.29
N GLY A 531 -13.99 28.67 -5.19
CA GLY A 531 -14.70 29.43 -6.23
C GLY A 531 -14.25 30.89 -6.32
N GLY A 532 -14.01 31.38 -7.55
CA GLY A 532 -13.55 32.76 -7.79
C GLY A 532 -14.64 33.79 -8.03
N VAL A 533 -15.91 33.38 -8.02
CA VAL A 533 -17.06 34.25 -8.28
C VAL A 533 -18.10 34.13 -7.15
N GLY A 534 -19.12 35.00 -7.20
CA GLY A 534 -20.21 34.98 -6.22
C GLY A 534 -19.76 35.34 -4.80
N MET A 535 -20.32 34.64 -3.80
CA MET A 535 -19.96 34.86 -2.39
C MET A 535 -18.60 34.27 -2.06
N MET A 536 -18.28 33.08 -2.59
CA MET A 536 -16.94 32.46 -2.50
C MET A 536 -15.85 33.40 -3.02
N GLY A 537 -16.10 34.05 -4.16
CA GLY A 537 -15.23 35.09 -4.71
C GLY A 537 -15.06 36.26 -3.74
N ALA A 538 -16.16 36.86 -3.28
CA ALA A 538 -16.11 38.02 -2.38
C ALA A 538 -15.39 37.73 -1.04
N LEU A 539 -15.59 36.55 -0.47
CA LEU A 539 -14.90 36.09 0.75
C LEU A 539 -13.38 36.03 0.54
N SER A 540 -12.95 35.35 -0.51
CA SER A 540 -11.53 35.15 -0.81
C SER A 540 -10.85 36.44 -1.26
N ASP A 541 -11.51 37.28 -2.07
CA ASP A 541 -11.00 38.60 -2.47
C ASP A 541 -10.75 39.49 -1.26
N ALA A 542 -11.72 39.58 -0.35
CA ALA A 542 -11.62 40.43 0.82
C ALA A 542 -10.49 39.95 1.76
N ALA A 543 -10.39 38.64 1.99
CA ALA A 543 -9.33 38.08 2.82
C ALA A 543 -7.94 38.33 2.23
N LEU A 544 -7.73 37.99 0.95
CA LEU A 544 -6.45 38.19 0.26
C LEU A 544 -6.07 39.68 0.16
N GLY A 545 -7.03 40.55 -0.12
CA GLY A 545 -6.83 42.00 -0.21
C GLY A 545 -6.37 42.63 1.11
N HIS A 546 -6.63 41.98 2.25
CA HIS A 546 -6.18 42.38 3.58
C HIS A 546 -5.02 41.53 4.10
N GLY A 547 -4.36 40.74 3.23
CA GLY A 547 -3.20 39.93 3.58
C GLY A 547 -3.51 38.65 4.38
N GLY A 548 -4.77 38.19 4.37
CA GLY A 548 -5.21 36.97 5.05
C GLY A 548 -4.79 35.68 4.34
N GLU A 549 -4.68 34.59 5.11
CA GLU A 549 -4.44 33.24 4.59
C GLU A 549 -5.73 32.64 4.01
N VAL A 550 -5.69 32.15 2.77
CA VAL A 550 -6.82 31.48 2.10
C VAL A 550 -6.36 30.16 1.48
N ILE A 551 -7.03 29.07 1.86
CA ILE A 551 -6.82 27.72 1.34
C ILE A 551 -8.07 27.29 0.59
N GLY A 552 -7.93 27.01 -0.71
CA GLY A 552 -9.00 26.49 -1.55
C GLY A 552 -8.98 24.97 -1.61
N VAL A 553 -10.13 24.31 -1.43
CA VAL A 553 -10.28 22.87 -1.64
C VAL A 553 -11.38 22.63 -2.68
N ILE A 554 -11.05 22.03 -3.81
CA ILE A 554 -12.00 21.85 -4.91
C ILE A 554 -11.89 20.45 -5.52
N PRO A 555 -13.01 19.77 -5.82
CA PRO A 555 -12.94 18.48 -6.47
C PRO A 555 -12.70 18.65 -7.98
N GLU A 556 -11.94 17.74 -8.59
CA GLU A 556 -11.56 17.80 -10.01
C GLU A 556 -12.77 18.04 -10.96
N PRO A 557 -13.94 17.39 -10.79
CA PRO A 557 -15.10 17.63 -11.66
C PRO A 557 -15.64 19.07 -11.61
N LEU A 558 -15.39 19.81 -10.52
CA LEU A 558 -15.90 21.17 -10.31
C LEU A 558 -14.91 22.26 -10.74
N LYS A 559 -13.64 21.90 -11.01
CA LYS A 559 -12.59 22.84 -11.41
C LYS A 559 -12.97 23.72 -12.61
N ARG A 560 -13.67 23.15 -13.60
CA ARG A 560 -14.17 23.88 -14.79
C ARG A 560 -15.54 24.53 -14.60
N ARG A 561 -16.34 24.05 -13.64
CA ARG A 561 -17.74 24.47 -13.45
C ARG A 561 -17.89 25.63 -12.47
N GLU A 562 -17.03 25.72 -11.45
CA GLU A 562 -17.16 26.70 -10.36
C GLU A 562 -16.27 27.94 -10.53
N PHE A 563 -15.72 28.17 -11.73
CA PHE A 563 -14.74 29.24 -11.98
C PHE A 563 -13.67 29.27 -10.89
N CYS A 564 -13.01 28.12 -10.69
CA CYS A 564 -11.95 27.94 -9.71
C CYS A 564 -10.93 29.08 -9.78
N ARG A 565 -10.50 29.62 -8.64
CA ARG A 565 -9.37 30.55 -8.57
C ARG A 565 -8.04 29.82 -8.78
N PRO A 566 -7.37 29.98 -9.93
CA PRO A 566 -6.06 29.38 -10.13
C PRO A 566 -4.95 30.17 -9.42
N ASP A 567 -5.24 31.39 -8.96
CA ASP A 567 -4.32 32.35 -8.35
C ASP A 567 -4.13 32.15 -6.83
N LEU A 568 -4.85 31.20 -6.22
CA LEU A 568 -4.65 30.84 -4.82
C LEU A 568 -3.29 30.17 -4.61
N ALA A 569 -2.52 30.69 -3.67
CA ALA A 569 -1.22 30.14 -3.30
C ALA A 569 -1.31 28.70 -2.71
N ASP A 570 -2.40 28.39 -1.98
CA ASP A 570 -2.71 27.04 -1.49
C ASP A 570 -4.06 26.59 -2.06
N LEU A 571 -4.01 25.94 -3.23
CA LEU A 571 -5.14 25.31 -3.90
C LEU A 571 -4.98 23.79 -3.87
N ARG A 572 -5.94 23.10 -3.27
CA ARG A 572 -5.96 21.64 -3.08
C ARG A 572 -7.05 21.03 -3.94
N VAL A 573 -6.63 20.33 -4.98
CA VAL A 573 -7.55 19.62 -5.86
C VAL A 573 -7.72 18.18 -5.39
N VAL A 574 -8.97 17.76 -5.17
CA VAL A 574 -9.31 16.42 -4.66
C VAL A 574 -10.14 15.63 -5.67
N PRO A 575 -10.11 14.29 -5.66
CA PRO A 575 -10.90 13.50 -6.62
C PRO A 575 -12.42 13.60 -6.42
N THR A 576 -12.89 13.68 -5.17
CA THR A 576 -14.33 13.54 -4.83
C THR A 576 -14.82 14.60 -3.86
N MET A 577 -16.15 14.79 -3.80
CA MET A 577 -16.80 15.63 -2.78
C MET A 577 -16.57 15.11 -1.35
N HIS A 578 -16.46 13.79 -1.14
CA HIS A 578 -16.16 13.23 0.18
C HIS A 578 -14.78 13.66 0.68
N GLN A 579 -13.77 13.56 -0.19
CA GLN A 579 -12.41 14.00 0.15
C GLN A 579 -12.32 15.51 0.34
N ARG A 580 -13.12 16.30 -0.40
CA ARG A 580 -13.25 17.75 -0.20
C ARG A 580 -13.67 18.04 1.24
N LYS A 581 -14.78 17.46 1.69
CA LYS A 581 -15.34 17.71 3.03
C LYS A 581 -14.43 17.19 4.13
N MET A 582 -13.82 16.01 3.96
CA MET A 582 -12.82 15.49 4.90
C MET A 582 -11.61 16.43 5.04
N LEU A 583 -11.05 16.90 3.93
CA LEU A 583 -9.89 17.79 3.97
C LEU A 583 -10.25 19.17 4.54
N MET A 584 -11.42 19.71 4.18
CA MET A 584 -11.93 20.96 4.77
C MET A 584 -12.19 20.81 6.28
N HIS A 585 -12.66 19.64 6.72
CA HIS A 585 -12.79 19.30 8.12
C HIS A 585 -11.43 19.28 8.81
N GLU A 586 -10.42 18.60 8.27
CA GLU A 586 -9.09 18.48 8.87
C GLU A 586 -8.37 19.84 9.01
N LEU A 587 -8.60 20.76 8.07
CA LEU A 587 -7.88 22.04 8.01
C LEU A 587 -8.46 23.16 8.86
N GLY A 588 -9.77 23.14 9.13
CA GLY A 588 -10.45 24.15 9.94
C GLY A 588 -10.58 23.77 11.40
N ASP A 589 -10.59 24.77 12.28
CA ASP A 589 -10.83 24.65 13.72
C ASP A 589 -12.29 24.92 14.10
N ALA A 590 -13.06 25.56 13.21
CA ALA A 590 -14.50 25.79 13.31
C ALA A 590 -15.13 25.84 11.91
N PHE A 591 -16.46 25.71 11.84
CA PHE A 591 -17.25 25.77 10.61
C PHE A 591 -18.17 26.99 10.64
N ILE A 592 -18.11 27.81 9.59
CA ILE A 592 -19.00 28.97 9.40
C ILE A 592 -19.74 28.79 8.08
N ALA A 593 -21.07 28.71 8.14
CA ALA A 593 -21.92 28.70 6.96
C ALA A 593 -22.49 30.10 6.70
N LEU A 594 -22.33 30.55 5.46
CA LEU A 594 -22.97 31.75 4.90
C LEU A 594 -24.10 31.31 3.95
N PRO A 595 -24.98 32.23 3.52
CA PRO A 595 -25.99 31.93 2.50
C PRO A 595 -25.45 31.18 1.28
N GLY A 596 -26.21 30.18 0.83
CA GLY A 596 -25.76 29.25 -0.20
C GLY A 596 -26.84 28.30 -0.71
N GLY A 597 -26.46 27.44 -1.66
CA GLY A 597 -27.35 26.45 -2.27
C GLY A 597 -27.21 25.06 -1.65
N TYR A 598 -27.61 24.02 -2.39
CA TYR A 598 -27.54 22.63 -1.92
C TYR A 598 -26.14 22.19 -1.47
N GLY A 599 -25.07 22.62 -2.16
CA GLY A 599 -23.71 22.28 -1.74
C GLY A 599 -23.37 22.82 -0.34
N THR A 600 -23.74 24.06 -0.04
CA THR A 600 -23.53 24.66 1.28
C THR A 600 -24.35 23.96 2.37
N LEU A 601 -25.60 23.59 2.08
CA LEU A 601 -26.46 22.86 3.01
C LEU A 601 -25.95 21.44 3.27
N GLU A 602 -25.46 20.77 2.23
CA GLU A 602 -24.92 19.42 2.31
C GLU A 602 -23.63 19.37 3.14
N GLU A 603 -22.70 20.30 2.89
CA GLU A 603 -21.48 20.46 3.69
C GLU A 603 -21.79 20.79 5.15
N LEU A 604 -22.75 21.69 5.40
CA LEU A 604 -23.20 22.07 6.74
C LEU A 604 -23.83 20.90 7.52
N LEU A 605 -24.81 20.22 6.93
CA LEU A 605 -25.53 19.11 7.58
C LEU A 605 -24.61 17.94 7.89
N GLU A 606 -23.60 17.69 7.06
CA GLU A 606 -22.60 16.66 7.35
C GLU A 606 -21.76 17.01 8.58
N MET A 607 -21.29 18.26 8.72
CA MET A 607 -20.54 18.68 9.92
C MET A 607 -21.40 18.63 11.19
N ILE A 608 -22.70 18.93 11.09
CA ILE A 608 -23.64 18.78 12.21
C ILE A 608 -23.77 17.31 12.60
N THR A 609 -23.95 16.43 11.61
CA THR A 609 -24.09 14.99 11.84
C THR A 609 -22.81 14.39 12.43
N TRP A 610 -21.63 14.84 11.99
CA TRP A 610 -20.35 14.40 12.54
C TRP A 610 -20.15 14.86 13.98
N ALA A 611 -20.56 16.08 14.31
CA ALA A 611 -20.56 16.56 15.69
C ALA A 611 -21.50 15.73 16.58
N GLN A 612 -22.71 15.44 16.11
CA GLN A 612 -23.70 14.61 16.80
C GLN A 612 -23.16 13.19 17.07
N LEU A 613 -22.41 12.61 16.13
CA LEU A 613 -21.78 11.30 16.27
C LEU A 613 -20.48 11.33 17.12
N GLY A 614 -20.05 12.48 17.62
CA GLY A 614 -18.83 12.65 18.40
C GLY A 614 -17.54 12.51 17.58
N LEU A 615 -17.61 12.64 16.25
CA LEU A 615 -16.44 12.61 15.37
C LEU A 615 -15.61 13.90 15.47
N HIS A 616 -16.21 14.99 15.96
CA HIS A 616 -15.50 16.22 16.31
C HIS A 616 -16.26 17.10 17.31
N GLU A 617 -15.54 18.07 17.89
CA GLU A 617 -16.10 19.07 18.83
C GLU A 617 -16.00 20.52 18.31
N LYS A 618 -15.69 20.70 17.02
CA LYS A 618 -15.50 22.01 16.39
C LYS A 618 -16.82 22.80 16.33
N PRO A 619 -16.85 24.11 16.64
CA PRO A 619 -18.06 24.92 16.55
C PRO A 619 -18.67 24.94 15.14
N VAL A 620 -20.00 24.89 15.04
CA VAL A 620 -20.74 25.04 13.78
C VAL A 620 -21.64 26.27 13.87
N ILE A 621 -21.34 27.28 13.04
CA ILE A 621 -21.92 28.62 13.14
C ILE A 621 -22.67 28.96 11.84
N LEU A 622 -23.91 29.43 11.97
CA LEU A 622 -24.67 30.05 10.88
C LEU A 622 -24.48 31.56 10.96
N LEU A 623 -23.77 32.15 9.99
CA LEU A 623 -23.63 33.59 9.88
C LEU A 623 -24.77 34.15 9.02
N ASP A 624 -25.73 34.80 9.68
CA ASP A 624 -26.99 35.24 9.10
C ASP A 624 -27.44 36.62 9.59
N ASP A 625 -27.22 37.64 8.78
CA ASP A 625 -27.67 39.02 9.00
C ASP A 625 -29.08 39.30 8.44
N THR A 626 -29.58 38.43 7.54
CA THR A 626 -30.75 38.70 6.68
C THR A 626 -31.91 37.75 6.91
N GLY A 627 -31.78 36.78 7.83
CA GLY A 627 -32.77 35.74 8.09
C GLY A 627 -32.78 34.64 7.03
N HIS A 628 -31.71 34.47 6.25
CA HIS A 628 -31.61 33.45 5.21
C HIS A 628 -31.75 32.04 5.80
N PHE A 629 -31.18 31.80 6.98
CA PHE A 629 -31.21 30.51 7.64
C PHE A 629 -32.43 30.33 8.56
N GLN A 630 -33.33 31.32 8.66
CA GLN A 630 -34.50 31.19 9.53
C GLN A 630 -35.37 29.96 9.21
N PRO A 631 -35.70 29.65 7.94
CA PRO A 631 -36.47 28.44 7.64
C PRO A 631 -35.76 27.14 8.03
N LEU A 632 -34.41 27.11 8.00
CA LEU A 632 -33.62 25.96 8.42
C LEU A 632 -33.59 25.82 9.94
N ILE A 633 -33.48 26.94 10.65
CA ILE A 633 -33.55 26.97 12.11
C ILE A 633 -34.93 26.51 12.58
N ASP A 634 -36.01 27.01 11.96
CA ASP A 634 -37.38 26.60 12.25
C ASP A 634 -37.57 25.10 12.00
N LEU A 635 -36.93 24.54 10.96
CA LEU A 635 -36.93 23.10 10.70
C LEU A 635 -36.20 22.31 11.80
N PHE A 636 -35.04 22.78 12.27
CA PHE A 636 -34.32 22.15 13.38
C PHE A 636 -35.12 22.22 14.68
N ASP A 637 -35.77 23.36 14.96
CA ASP A 637 -36.63 23.55 16.12
C ASP A 637 -37.86 22.64 16.06
N HIS A 638 -38.45 22.48 14.87
CA HIS A 638 -39.56 21.54 14.67
C HIS A 638 -39.12 20.09 14.86
N ALA A 639 -37.99 19.67 14.27
CA ALA A 639 -37.45 18.33 14.44
C ALA A 639 -37.10 18.03 15.92
N HIS A 640 -36.64 19.04 16.65
CA HIS A 640 -36.43 18.96 18.09
C HIS A 640 -37.76 18.80 18.86
N ALA A 641 -38.77 19.62 18.55
CA ALA A 641 -40.10 19.54 19.17
C ALA A 641 -40.79 18.19 18.92
N GLU A 642 -40.59 17.59 17.76
CA GLU A 642 -41.09 16.26 17.38
C GLU A 642 -40.23 15.11 17.94
N GLY A 643 -39.15 15.41 18.67
CA GLY A 643 -38.30 14.41 19.33
C GLY A 643 -37.28 13.69 18.43
N PHE A 644 -37.06 14.17 17.20
CA PHE A 644 -36.03 13.63 16.30
C PHE A 644 -34.63 14.18 16.60
N VAL A 645 -34.52 15.30 17.31
CA VAL A 645 -33.26 15.92 17.72
C VAL A 645 -33.25 16.12 19.23
N ALA A 646 -32.24 15.61 19.93
CA ALA A 646 -32.09 15.77 21.38
C ALA A 646 -31.66 17.19 21.78
N ASP A 647 -31.91 17.61 23.02
CA ASP A 647 -31.51 18.93 23.56
C ASP A 647 -30.02 19.23 23.31
N GLN A 648 -29.16 18.25 23.60
CA GLN A 648 -27.71 18.36 23.42
C GLN A 648 -27.34 18.59 21.95
N ASP A 649 -28.03 17.94 21.01
CA ASP A 649 -27.73 18.01 19.59
C ASP A 649 -28.25 19.30 18.97
N ARG A 650 -29.38 19.82 19.47
CA ARG A 650 -29.92 21.11 19.03
C ARG A 650 -28.95 22.26 19.33
N SER A 651 -28.16 22.15 20.39
CA SER A 651 -27.17 23.15 20.78
C SER A 651 -25.89 23.16 19.91
N LEU A 652 -25.70 22.16 19.02
CA LEU A 652 -24.51 22.05 18.17
C LEU A 652 -24.40 23.17 17.13
N VAL A 653 -25.52 23.79 16.76
CA VAL A 653 -25.59 24.86 15.75
C VAL A 653 -25.92 26.18 16.41
N VAL A 654 -25.00 27.13 16.32
CA VAL A 654 -25.16 28.48 16.85
C VAL A 654 -25.33 29.50 15.74
N ARG A 655 -26.08 30.57 15.99
CA ARG A 655 -26.32 31.65 15.03
C ARG A 655 -25.49 32.87 15.41
N ALA A 656 -24.83 33.48 14.42
CA ALA A 656 -24.19 34.78 14.51
C ALA A 656 -24.84 35.76 13.53
N ARG A 657 -24.96 37.03 13.91
CA ARG A 657 -25.50 38.10 13.04
C ARG A 657 -24.39 38.89 12.34
N THR A 658 -23.16 38.82 12.84
CA THR A 658 -22.02 39.57 12.30
C THR A 658 -20.79 38.68 12.17
N ALA A 659 -19.87 39.04 11.27
CA ALA A 659 -18.59 38.35 11.13
C ALA A 659 -17.80 38.31 12.45
N GLU A 660 -17.85 39.41 13.22
CA GLU A 660 -17.13 39.52 14.49
C GLU A 660 -17.67 38.57 15.57
N GLU A 661 -19.00 38.43 15.63
CA GLU A 661 -19.69 37.47 16.49
C GLU A 661 -19.40 36.03 16.06
N ALA A 662 -19.41 35.75 14.75
CA ALA A 662 -19.10 34.41 14.23
C ALA A 662 -17.67 33.98 14.59
N LEU A 663 -16.70 34.88 14.42
CA LEU A 663 -15.31 34.62 14.79
C LEU A 663 -15.09 34.52 16.30
N HIS A 664 -15.92 35.20 17.10
CA HIS A 664 -15.91 35.05 18.55
C HIS A 664 -16.40 33.66 18.97
N LEU A 665 -17.51 33.19 18.38
CA LEU A 665 -18.07 31.85 18.61
C LEU A 665 -17.18 30.72 18.09
N ALA A 666 -16.35 30.99 17.07
CA ALA A 666 -15.39 30.03 16.53
C ALA A 666 -14.26 29.64 17.50
N HIS A 667 -14.09 30.36 18.63
CA HIS A 667 -13.06 30.04 19.61
C HIS A 667 -13.52 28.94 20.61
N PRO A 668 -12.80 27.79 20.70
CA PRO A 668 -13.24 26.62 21.47
C PRO A 668 -13.33 26.82 22.99
N SER A 669 -12.83 27.93 23.53
CA SER A 669 -12.92 28.26 24.95
C SER A 669 -14.22 28.97 25.37
N GLN A 670 -15.09 29.36 24.43
CA GLN A 670 -16.28 30.18 24.73
C GLN A 670 -17.62 29.63 24.24
N ALA A 671 -17.64 28.62 23.36
CA ALA A 671 -18.87 27.99 22.86
C ALA A 671 -19.59 27.07 23.89
N ARG A 672 -19.07 26.93 25.12
CA ARG A 672 -19.65 26.11 26.21
C ARG A 672 -20.11 26.94 27.43
N ARG A 673 -20.50 28.20 27.24
CA ARG A 673 -21.14 29.01 28.29
C ARG A 673 -22.55 29.41 27.91
#